data_AF-A0A2H4SNC9-F1
#
_entry.id   AF-A0A2H4SNC9-F1
#
_cell.length_a   1.000
_cell.length_b   1.000
_cell.length_c   1.000
_cell.angle_alpha   90.00
_cell.angle_beta   90.00
_cell.angle_gamma   90.00
#
_symmetry.space_group_name_H-M   'P 1'
#
loop_
_entity.id
_entity.type
_entity.pdbx_description
1 polymer ?
#
loop_
_entity_poly.entity_id
_entity_poly.type
_entity_poly.pdbx_seq_one_letter_code
_entity_poly.pdbx_strand_id
1 'polypeptide(L)'
;MAMGFLKKASRLALLVSAASTLFLFLSLYHILSPSIASPERLKAAADTVDHCHTPRNNTKPRIPNKIHQIWKDKDLSTYPLTASTGAWESTFENKNYTIRLWTEQDIVNLVKASYPWFLSTYESYKYNIQRADVARLMVVHHEGGLYADLDAHPSPDTSAESINCLQSLGYQVIIAPTSEDRGISNHFFMAERDAEFLLWALHEAKKRATSLSGRFMLPYVAVFWSTGPMMITSVMNEYAWLYNQASETKSMAVLKDSFLHSFLHHAAGRSWHGSDGRALNYIADHFNDVLAPVLLFLVAVATAVILARRWGQVRPHIYNIVPYQTPEVMASPPSQSHGSHQPIELKNDTLPSWLRFRIWASQFLYRGRNRGGNRRNIVRLPFGKVAKLWTTMNELAAMEYVRQHTSIPIPKLYEVYRHKNGTISLVMEGLPGNGSDYARMGPREVEAFGRELSGYILQLRSLEPPEAGFVGSVTGGPLVDHRVGHIPFGPFHSVANFHFYLRLGSRLQDWTKGEVVKRVHAESHNYKVKFTHADLNPRNIQYYKGKIVGIIDWEFAGWYPEYWEYTKMLWADAPNYEPFFRAVEGEPSIEKYREEIEAERDIWRLISHWRYDDYYGEQEKRDAVYAALGEDVARKASMQQALQTT
;
A
#
# COMPACT_ATOMS: atom_id res chain seq x y z
N MET A 1 -5.53 -56.08 7.18
CA MET A 1 -5.00 -54.88 6.49
C MET A 1 -6.03 -53.75 6.26
N ALA A 2 -7.32 -54.04 6.02
CA ALA A 2 -8.35 -53.01 5.77
C ALA A 2 -8.66 -52.06 6.95
N MET A 3 -8.64 -52.54 8.21
CA MET A 3 -8.92 -51.68 9.38
C MET A 3 -7.84 -50.63 9.68
N GLY A 4 -6.58 -50.84 9.26
CA GLY A 4 -5.49 -49.87 9.44
C GLY A 4 -5.59 -48.67 8.50
N PHE A 5 -6.08 -48.89 7.28
CA PHE A 5 -6.34 -47.85 6.28
C PHE A 5 -7.53 -46.97 6.67
N LEU A 6 -8.62 -47.55 7.18
CA LEU A 6 -9.79 -46.81 7.69
C LEU A 6 -9.46 -45.93 8.91
N LYS A 7 -8.61 -46.41 9.83
CA LYS A 7 -8.15 -45.60 10.99
C LYS A 7 -7.28 -44.41 10.57
N LYS A 8 -6.36 -44.56 9.61
CA LYS A 8 -5.54 -43.47 9.08
C LYS A 8 -6.36 -42.47 8.26
N ALA A 9 -7.29 -42.95 7.43
CA ALA A 9 -8.20 -42.10 6.67
C ALA A 9 -9.10 -41.25 7.59
N SER A 10 -9.61 -41.81 8.70
CA SER A 10 -10.45 -41.05 9.64
C SER A 10 -9.69 -40.05 10.50
N ARG A 11 -8.41 -40.30 10.84
CA ARG A 11 -7.53 -39.33 11.50
C ARG A 11 -7.18 -38.19 10.55
N LEU A 12 -6.90 -38.52 9.29
CA LEU A 12 -6.64 -37.53 8.25
C LEU A 12 -7.88 -36.67 7.99
N ALA A 13 -9.07 -37.27 7.89
CA ALA A 13 -10.32 -36.53 7.70
C ALA A 13 -10.65 -35.57 8.86
N LEU A 14 -10.38 -35.99 10.11
CA LEU A 14 -10.64 -35.14 11.29
C LEU A 14 -9.60 -34.02 11.44
N LEU A 15 -8.34 -34.31 11.14
CA LEU A 15 -7.29 -33.29 11.07
C LEU A 15 -7.54 -32.32 9.92
N VAL A 16 -8.00 -32.81 8.76
CA VAL A 16 -8.37 -31.97 7.62
C VAL A 16 -9.58 -31.13 7.95
N SER A 17 -10.61 -31.67 8.61
CA SER A 17 -11.78 -30.88 9.02
C SER A 17 -11.42 -29.83 10.07
N ALA A 18 -10.69 -30.19 11.13
CA ALA A 18 -10.28 -29.25 12.17
C ALA A 18 -9.31 -28.20 11.63
N ALA A 19 -8.37 -28.58 10.76
CA ALA A 19 -7.49 -27.65 10.07
C ALA A 19 -8.26 -26.79 9.07
N SER A 20 -9.31 -27.31 8.41
CA SER A 20 -10.15 -26.53 7.49
C SER A 20 -11.03 -25.55 8.26
N THR A 21 -11.57 -25.92 9.42
CA THR A 21 -12.34 -25.03 10.30
C THR A 21 -11.43 -23.99 10.95
N LEU A 22 -10.23 -24.37 11.41
CA LEU A 22 -9.25 -23.43 11.93
C LEU A 22 -8.70 -22.53 10.82
N PHE A 23 -8.50 -23.04 9.61
CA PHE A 23 -8.09 -22.25 8.46
C PHE A 23 -9.21 -21.33 8.00
N LEU A 24 -10.47 -21.80 7.97
CA LEU A 24 -11.64 -20.95 7.72
C LEU A 24 -11.77 -19.91 8.81
N PHE A 25 -11.56 -20.25 10.08
CA PHE A 25 -11.58 -19.30 11.20
C PHE A 25 -10.44 -18.30 11.13
N LEU A 26 -9.20 -18.72 10.88
CA LEU A 26 -8.05 -17.82 10.73
C LEU A 26 -8.14 -16.98 9.45
N SER A 27 -8.74 -17.53 8.39
CA SER A 27 -9.02 -16.79 7.16
C SER A 27 -10.16 -15.83 7.36
N LEU A 28 -11.28 -16.21 7.99
CA LEU A 28 -12.37 -15.31 8.36
C LEU A 28 -11.84 -14.26 9.33
N TYR A 29 -11.03 -14.63 10.33
CA TYR A 29 -10.40 -13.71 11.26
C TYR A 29 -9.44 -12.78 10.54
N HIS A 30 -8.63 -13.22 9.57
CA HIS A 30 -7.81 -12.29 8.78
C HIS A 30 -8.60 -11.48 7.74
N ILE A 31 -9.76 -11.95 7.29
CA ILE A 31 -10.63 -11.25 6.32
C ILE A 31 -11.55 -10.26 7.04
N LEU A 32 -12.01 -10.60 8.25
CA LEU A 32 -12.94 -9.85 9.12
C LEU A 32 -12.25 -9.09 10.24
N SER A 33 -10.99 -9.38 10.54
CA SER A 33 -10.07 -8.45 11.16
C SER A 33 -9.40 -7.76 9.99
N PRO A 34 -10.00 -6.67 9.45
CA PRO A 34 -9.20 -5.77 8.68
C PRO A 34 -7.97 -5.43 9.53
N SER A 35 -6.95 -4.91 8.88
CA SER A 35 -6.18 -3.83 9.45
C SER A 35 -7.12 -2.67 9.86
N ILE A 36 -8.03 -2.92 10.81
CA ILE A 36 -8.68 -1.95 11.66
C ILE A 36 -7.49 -1.19 12.18
N ALA A 37 -7.40 0.08 11.82
CA ALA A 37 -6.35 0.92 12.31
C ALA A 37 -6.22 0.65 13.81
N SER A 38 -5.01 0.32 14.30
CA SER A 38 -4.85 0.36 15.73
C SER A 38 -5.27 1.77 16.17
N PRO A 39 -6.03 1.94 17.25
CA PRO A 39 -6.43 3.27 17.72
C PRO A 39 -5.22 4.23 17.81
N GLU A 40 -4.03 3.70 18.08
CA GLU A 40 -2.76 4.41 18.04
C GLU A 40 -2.39 4.98 16.66
N ARG A 41 -2.59 4.23 15.57
CA ARG A 41 -2.34 4.70 14.20
C ARG A 41 -3.33 5.78 13.78
N LEU A 42 -4.61 5.66 14.15
CA LEU A 42 -5.61 6.71 13.92
C LEU A 42 -5.26 8.01 14.66
N LYS A 43 -4.80 7.91 15.92
CA LYS A 43 -4.34 9.06 16.71
C LYS A 43 -3.07 9.70 16.14
N ALA A 44 -2.18 8.92 15.52
CA ALA A 44 -1.05 9.46 14.78
C ALA A 44 -1.49 10.15 13.46
N ALA A 45 -2.57 9.66 12.85
CA ALA A 45 -3.09 10.09 11.56
C ALA A 45 -3.85 11.41 11.55
N ALA A 46 -4.61 11.69 12.60
CA ALA A 46 -5.45 12.87 12.70
C ALA A 46 -5.54 13.31 14.15
N ASP A 47 -5.98 14.55 14.34
CA ASP A 47 -6.40 14.98 15.66
C ASP A 47 -7.79 14.47 15.97
N THR A 48 -8.04 14.19 17.24
CA THR A 48 -9.37 13.83 17.70
C THR A 48 -10.09 15.09 18.15
N VAL A 49 -11.25 15.36 17.55
CA VAL A 49 -12.12 16.48 17.93
C VAL A 49 -13.28 15.94 18.75
N ASP A 50 -13.28 16.22 20.04
CA ASP A 50 -14.32 15.78 20.98
C ASP A 50 -15.14 16.94 21.59
N HIS A 51 -14.77 18.17 21.27
CA HIS A 51 -15.49 19.39 21.58
C HIS A 51 -15.07 20.49 20.60
N CYS A 52 -15.86 21.55 20.49
CA CYS A 52 -15.49 22.69 19.65
C CYS A 52 -15.10 23.92 20.47
N HIS A 53 -13.83 24.32 20.34
CA HIS A 53 -13.32 25.58 20.85
C HIS A 53 -12.68 26.33 19.70
N THR A 54 -13.25 27.48 19.32
CA THR A 54 -12.67 28.35 18.29
C THR A 54 -11.27 28.81 18.73
N PRO A 55 -10.22 28.58 17.94
CA PRO A 55 -8.91 29.17 18.20
C PRO A 55 -9.03 30.71 18.23
N ARG A 56 -8.30 31.38 19.13
CA ARG A 56 -8.28 32.87 19.21
C ARG A 56 -7.77 33.55 17.92
N ASN A 57 -7.15 32.79 17.01
CA ASN A 57 -6.67 33.30 15.74
C ASN A 57 -7.74 33.11 14.65
N ASN A 58 -8.24 34.24 14.13
CA ASN A 58 -9.13 34.35 12.96
C ASN A 58 -8.47 33.76 11.71
N THR A 59 -8.42 32.43 11.60
CA THR A 59 -8.17 31.76 10.32
C THR A 59 -9.48 31.69 9.56
N LYS A 60 -9.49 32.11 8.29
CA LYS A 60 -10.68 31.98 7.45
C LYS A 60 -11.01 30.49 7.29
N PRO A 61 -12.27 30.06 7.45
CA PRO A 61 -12.66 28.67 7.26
C PRO A 61 -12.28 28.19 5.85
N ARG A 62 -11.60 27.05 5.76
CA ARG A 62 -11.22 26.42 4.49
C ARG A 62 -12.40 25.68 3.84
N ILE A 63 -13.28 25.16 4.68
CA ILE A 63 -14.43 24.35 4.30
C ILE A 63 -15.62 25.28 3.98
N PRO A 64 -16.17 25.27 2.76
CA PRO A 64 -17.27 26.15 2.38
C PRO A 64 -18.60 25.75 3.03
N ASN A 65 -19.53 26.72 3.13
CA ASN A 65 -20.89 26.51 3.66
C ASN A 65 -21.81 25.84 2.64
N LYS A 66 -21.42 24.63 2.22
CA LYS A 66 -22.22 23.77 1.34
C LYS A 66 -22.54 22.49 2.08
N ILE A 67 -23.77 22.00 1.96
CA ILE A 67 -24.22 20.73 2.50
C ILE A 67 -24.70 19.87 1.34
N HIS A 68 -24.18 18.66 1.26
CA HIS A 68 -24.41 17.75 0.16
C HIS A 68 -25.08 16.47 0.63
N GLN A 69 -26.07 16.05 -0.14
CA GLN A 69 -26.69 14.73 -0.02
C GLN A 69 -26.82 14.12 -1.41
N ILE A 70 -26.91 12.79 -1.51
CA ILE A 70 -26.99 12.07 -2.78
C ILE A 70 -28.22 11.16 -2.76
N TRP A 71 -28.97 11.20 -3.86
CA TRP A 71 -30.00 10.21 -4.14
C TRP A 71 -30.06 9.90 -5.64
N LYS A 72 -30.86 8.90 -6.02
CA LYS A 72 -31.04 8.52 -7.42
C LYS A 72 -31.65 9.66 -8.24
N ASP A 73 -32.64 10.36 -7.68
CA ASP A 73 -33.39 11.45 -8.30
C ASP A 73 -33.89 12.43 -7.22
N LYS A 74 -34.72 13.40 -7.61
CA LYS A 74 -35.31 14.38 -6.67
C LYS A 74 -36.49 13.80 -5.86
N ASP A 75 -36.97 12.60 -6.18
CA ASP A 75 -38.09 11.97 -5.50
C ASP A 75 -37.59 11.08 -4.34
N LEU A 76 -37.53 11.71 -3.16
CA LEU A 76 -37.13 11.08 -1.91
C LEU A 76 -38.16 10.08 -1.37
N SER A 77 -39.39 10.00 -1.93
CA SER A 77 -40.41 9.03 -1.48
C SER A 77 -39.99 7.57 -1.66
N THR A 78 -39.01 7.36 -2.54
CA THR A 78 -38.45 6.06 -2.86
C THR A 78 -37.26 5.66 -1.97
N TYR A 79 -36.84 6.55 -1.06
CA TYR A 79 -35.85 6.23 -0.03
C TYR A 79 -36.50 5.30 1.00
N PRO A 80 -35.86 4.19 1.41
CA PRO A 80 -36.47 3.19 2.29
C PRO A 80 -36.68 3.66 3.75
N LEU A 81 -36.10 4.79 4.13
CA LEU A 81 -36.24 5.42 5.44
C LEU A 81 -36.76 6.85 5.28
N THR A 82 -36.98 7.56 6.38
CA THR A 82 -37.27 9.00 6.33
C THR A 82 -36.00 9.76 5.94
N ALA A 83 -36.00 10.39 4.77
CA ALA A 83 -34.86 11.18 4.31
C ALA A 83 -34.67 12.46 5.16
N SER A 84 -33.42 12.77 5.51
CA SER A 84 -33.06 13.90 6.36
C SER A 84 -33.01 15.26 5.62
N THR A 85 -33.21 15.29 4.31
CA THR A 85 -33.05 16.52 3.49
C THR A 85 -33.87 17.70 3.99
N GLY A 86 -35.17 17.49 4.26
CA GLY A 86 -36.02 18.58 4.78
C GLY A 86 -35.60 19.05 6.18
N ALA A 87 -35.00 18.18 7.00
CA ALA A 87 -34.49 18.56 8.31
C ALA A 87 -33.23 19.43 8.19
N TRP A 88 -32.29 19.05 7.32
CA TRP A 88 -31.12 19.89 7.01
C TRP A 88 -31.53 21.24 6.40
N GLU A 89 -32.51 21.26 5.50
CA GLU A 89 -33.08 22.49 4.93
C GLU A 89 -33.63 23.40 6.01
N SER A 90 -34.49 22.88 6.88
CA SER A 90 -35.09 23.66 7.98
C SER A 90 -34.05 24.17 8.98
N THR A 91 -33.04 23.36 9.35
CA THR A 91 -32.02 23.77 10.33
C THR A 91 -31.12 24.88 9.83
N PHE A 92 -30.81 24.90 8.52
CA PHE A 92 -29.86 25.84 7.93
C PHE A 92 -30.53 26.91 7.04
N GLU A 93 -31.86 26.94 6.99
CA GLU A 93 -32.63 27.96 6.29
C GLU A 93 -32.23 29.35 6.80
N ASN A 94 -31.87 30.25 5.88
CA ASN A 94 -31.41 31.62 6.18
C ASN A 94 -30.07 31.71 6.96
N LYS A 95 -29.27 30.65 7.02
CA LYS A 95 -27.97 30.63 7.75
C LYS A 95 -26.73 30.74 6.85
N ASN A 96 -26.88 31.22 5.61
CA ASN A 96 -25.79 31.30 4.63
C ASN A 96 -25.14 29.93 4.30
N TYR A 97 -25.95 28.88 4.21
CA TYR A 97 -25.57 27.56 3.71
C TYR A 97 -26.32 27.23 2.43
N THR A 98 -25.65 26.59 1.48
CA THR A 98 -26.29 26.03 0.28
C THR A 98 -26.44 24.53 0.46
N ILE A 99 -27.67 24.04 0.42
CA ILE A 99 -27.96 22.61 0.50
C ILE A 99 -28.23 22.09 -0.90
N ARG A 100 -27.61 20.98 -1.28
CA ARG A 100 -27.74 20.38 -2.60
C ARG A 100 -27.93 18.88 -2.50
N LEU A 101 -29.07 18.42 -3.00
CA LEU A 101 -29.31 17.02 -3.35
C LEU A 101 -28.77 16.75 -4.76
N TRP A 102 -27.81 15.84 -4.85
CA TRP A 102 -27.23 15.39 -6.12
C TRP A 102 -27.98 14.16 -6.62
N THR A 103 -28.47 14.23 -7.85
CA THR A 103 -29.08 13.08 -8.53
C THR A 103 -28.03 12.19 -9.18
N GLU A 104 -28.40 10.97 -9.57
CA GLU A 104 -27.51 10.07 -10.31
C GLU A 104 -27.00 10.72 -11.60
N GLN A 105 -27.85 11.47 -12.30
CA GLN A 105 -27.46 12.18 -13.52
C GLN A 105 -26.44 13.29 -13.23
N ASP A 106 -26.59 14.03 -12.12
CA ASP A 106 -25.63 15.05 -11.70
C ASP A 106 -24.26 14.42 -11.40
N ILE A 107 -24.26 13.27 -10.71
CA ILE A 107 -23.03 12.54 -10.39
C ILE A 107 -22.36 12.03 -11.67
N VAL A 108 -23.09 11.42 -12.60
CA VAL A 108 -22.53 10.95 -13.88
C VAL A 108 -21.92 12.12 -14.67
N ASN A 109 -22.59 13.29 -14.67
CA ASN A 109 -22.05 14.49 -15.31
C ASN A 109 -20.77 14.98 -14.63
N LEU A 110 -20.73 14.99 -13.29
CA LEU A 110 -19.53 15.32 -12.52
C LEU A 110 -18.37 14.37 -12.83
N VAL A 111 -18.62 13.06 -12.86
CA VAL A 111 -17.60 12.04 -13.16
C VAL A 111 -17.04 12.27 -14.56
N LYS A 112 -17.90 12.45 -15.58
CA LYS A 112 -17.46 12.69 -16.96
C LYS A 112 -16.62 13.95 -17.10
N ALA A 113 -17.03 15.03 -16.43
CA ALA A 113 -16.39 16.34 -16.58
C ALA A 113 -15.09 16.46 -15.75
N SER A 114 -15.09 15.95 -14.52
CA SER A 114 -14.02 16.23 -13.53
C SER A 114 -13.20 15.00 -13.13
N TYR A 115 -13.73 13.79 -13.32
CA TYR A 115 -13.05 12.53 -12.99
C TYR A 115 -13.09 11.52 -14.14
N PRO A 116 -12.77 11.91 -15.39
CA PRO A 116 -12.87 11.01 -16.54
C PRO A 116 -12.03 9.74 -16.38
N TRP A 117 -10.89 9.84 -15.68
CA TRP A 117 -10.02 8.72 -15.32
C TRP A 117 -10.69 7.67 -14.41
N PHE A 118 -11.80 8.00 -13.75
CA PHE A 118 -12.55 7.11 -12.87
C PHE A 118 -13.85 6.62 -13.53
N LEU A 119 -14.29 7.18 -14.66
CA LEU A 119 -15.60 6.89 -15.27
C LEU A 119 -15.86 5.40 -15.48
N SER A 120 -14.94 4.69 -16.13
CA SER A 120 -15.08 3.25 -16.36
C SER A 120 -15.18 2.44 -15.06
N THR A 121 -14.49 2.89 -14.02
CA THR A 121 -14.53 2.27 -12.69
C THR A 121 -15.88 2.51 -12.04
N TYR A 122 -16.38 3.75 -12.09
CA TYR A 122 -17.69 4.12 -11.57
C TYR A 122 -18.82 3.28 -12.18
N GLU A 123 -18.79 3.13 -13.50
CA GLU A 123 -19.76 2.34 -14.27
C GLU A 123 -19.63 0.84 -13.97
N SER A 124 -18.42 0.35 -13.66
CA SER A 124 -18.16 -1.06 -13.37
C SER A 124 -18.65 -1.55 -12.01
N TYR A 125 -18.95 -0.65 -11.06
CA TYR A 125 -19.39 -1.06 -9.72
C TYR A 125 -20.70 -1.86 -9.77
N LYS A 126 -20.74 -2.96 -9.03
CA LYS A 126 -21.90 -3.87 -9.07
C LYS A 126 -23.08 -3.32 -8.26
N TYR A 127 -22.81 -2.66 -7.14
CA TYR A 127 -23.84 -2.21 -6.20
C TYR A 127 -23.99 -0.69 -6.24
N ASN A 128 -25.23 -0.19 -6.23
CA ASN A 128 -25.52 1.26 -6.21
C ASN A 128 -24.86 1.97 -5.02
N ILE A 129 -24.76 1.31 -3.86
CA ILE A 129 -24.09 1.88 -2.69
C ILE A 129 -22.60 2.12 -2.93
N GLN A 130 -21.91 1.30 -3.72
CA GLN A 130 -20.50 1.55 -4.07
C GLN A 130 -20.37 2.84 -4.89
N ARG A 131 -21.31 3.07 -5.81
CA ARG A 131 -21.39 4.33 -6.57
C ARG A 131 -21.68 5.52 -5.66
N ALA A 132 -22.61 5.39 -4.71
CA ALA A 132 -22.94 6.45 -3.76
C ALA A 132 -21.75 6.78 -2.83
N ASP A 133 -21.06 5.75 -2.32
CA ASP A 133 -19.88 5.86 -1.46
C ASP A 133 -18.71 6.61 -2.13
N VAL A 134 -18.47 6.41 -3.43
CA VAL A 134 -17.42 7.17 -4.14
C VAL A 134 -17.94 8.54 -4.61
N ALA A 135 -19.23 8.64 -4.95
CA ALA A 135 -19.85 9.89 -5.38
C ALA A 135 -19.78 10.96 -4.29
N ARG A 136 -20.03 10.61 -3.01
CA ARG A 136 -19.90 11.55 -1.89
C ARG A 136 -18.49 12.13 -1.77
N LEU A 137 -17.46 11.29 -1.97
CA LEU A 137 -16.06 11.74 -1.97
C LEU A 137 -15.78 12.69 -3.13
N MET A 138 -16.27 12.37 -4.33
CA MET A 138 -16.10 13.20 -5.54
C MET A 138 -16.80 14.55 -5.43
N VAL A 139 -18.02 14.57 -4.89
CA VAL A 139 -18.80 15.80 -4.68
C VAL A 139 -18.06 16.74 -3.73
N VAL A 140 -17.68 16.24 -2.55
CA VAL A 140 -16.99 17.08 -1.57
C VAL A 140 -15.59 17.47 -2.05
N HIS A 141 -14.85 16.58 -2.73
CA HIS A 141 -13.57 16.95 -3.34
C HIS A 141 -13.74 18.08 -4.38
N HIS A 142 -14.78 18.02 -5.22
CA HIS A 142 -14.98 19.00 -6.29
C HIS A 142 -15.50 20.35 -5.79
N GLU A 143 -16.42 20.34 -4.82
CA GLU A 143 -17.18 21.52 -4.38
C GLU A 143 -16.69 22.11 -3.05
N GLY A 144 -15.98 21.30 -2.26
CA GLY A 144 -15.82 21.48 -0.82
C GLY A 144 -17.16 21.35 -0.07
N GLY A 145 -17.11 21.37 1.25
CA GLY A 145 -18.27 21.46 2.13
C GLY A 145 -18.51 20.21 2.96
N LEU A 146 -19.70 20.11 3.51
CA LEU A 146 -20.18 19.02 4.36
C LEU A 146 -20.99 18.04 3.52
N TYR A 147 -20.80 16.75 3.76
CA TYR A 147 -21.66 15.68 3.27
C TYR A 147 -22.32 14.95 4.44
N ALA A 148 -23.60 14.60 4.26
CA ALA A 148 -24.36 13.77 5.18
C ALA A 148 -25.25 12.80 4.40
N ASP A 149 -25.23 11.51 4.76
CA ASP A 149 -26.17 10.54 4.21
C ASP A 149 -27.64 10.92 4.51
N LEU A 150 -28.57 10.40 3.71
CA LEU A 150 -30.00 10.69 3.87
C LEU A 150 -30.60 10.14 5.17
N ASP A 151 -29.91 9.23 5.85
CA ASP A 151 -30.26 8.70 7.18
C ASP A 151 -29.43 9.34 8.31
N ALA A 152 -28.64 10.37 8.00
CA ALA A 152 -27.95 11.21 8.98
C ALA A 152 -28.79 12.48 9.23
N HIS A 153 -29.46 12.53 10.38
CA HIS A 153 -30.36 13.61 10.78
C HIS A 153 -29.64 14.60 11.70
N PRO A 154 -29.86 15.91 11.54
CA PRO A 154 -29.43 16.88 12.54
C PRO A 154 -30.15 16.58 13.88
N SER A 155 -29.39 16.55 14.98
CA SER A 155 -29.97 16.57 16.32
C SER A 155 -30.54 17.97 16.67
N PRO A 156 -31.31 18.11 17.76
CA PRO A 156 -31.76 19.42 18.24
C PRO A 156 -30.63 20.43 18.52
N ASP A 157 -29.42 19.96 18.83
CA ASP A 157 -28.26 20.82 19.11
C ASP A 157 -27.45 21.17 17.85
N THR A 158 -27.87 20.65 16.68
CA THR A 158 -27.24 20.99 15.40
C THR A 158 -27.58 22.42 15.02
N SER A 159 -26.57 23.26 14.91
CA SER A 159 -26.73 24.66 14.53
C SER A 159 -25.68 25.11 13.52
N ALA A 160 -25.95 26.22 12.84
CA ALA A 160 -24.97 26.87 11.96
C ALA A 160 -23.70 27.25 12.73
N GLU A 161 -23.83 27.63 14.00
CA GLU A 161 -22.73 27.96 14.88
C GLU A 161 -21.88 26.73 15.21
N SER A 162 -22.49 25.57 15.45
CA SER A 162 -21.78 24.31 15.71
C SER A 162 -20.97 23.83 14.50
N ILE A 163 -21.56 23.87 13.29
CA ILE A 163 -20.86 23.48 12.06
C ILE A 163 -19.79 24.51 11.69
N ASN A 164 -20.07 25.81 11.82
CA ASN A 164 -19.07 26.86 11.58
C ASN A 164 -17.88 26.74 12.54
N CYS A 165 -18.12 26.35 13.79
CA CYS A 165 -17.05 26.08 14.74
C CYS A 165 -16.11 24.97 14.22
N LEU A 166 -16.66 23.86 13.71
CA LEU A 166 -15.85 22.79 13.10
C LEU A 166 -15.07 23.29 11.88
N GLN A 167 -15.72 24.02 10.97
CA GLN A 167 -15.06 24.57 9.76
C GLN A 167 -13.93 25.55 10.10
N SER A 168 -14.01 26.20 11.25
CA SER A 168 -13.04 27.18 11.76
C SER A 168 -11.85 26.56 12.49
N LEU A 169 -11.80 25.23 12.67
CA LEU A 169 -10.67 24.53 13.28
C LEU A 169 -9.41 24.49 12.40
N GLY A 170 -9.54 24.86 11.11
CA GLY A 170 -8.40 24.99 10.20
C GLY A 170 -7.96 23.69 9.52
N TYR A 171 -8.67 22.58 9.74
CA TYR A 171 -8.43 21.29 9.07
C TYR A 171 -8.90 21.31 7.60
N GLN A 172 -8.17 20.58 6.74
CA GLN A 172 -8.56 20.30 5.36
C GLN A 172 -9.71 19.30 5.29
N VAL A 173 -9.71 18.28 6.17
CA VAL A 173 -10.77 17.27 6.27
C VAL A 173 -11.13 17.01 7.73
N ILE A 174 -12.42 16.96 8.03
CA ILE A 174 -12.98 16.50 9.31
C ILE A 174 -13.93 15.34 9.00
N ILE A 175 -13.69 14.16 9.56
CA ILE A 175 -14.41 12.94 9.20
C ILE A 175 -15.01 12.23 10.42
N ALA A 176 -16.16 11.59 10.22
CA ALA A 176 -16.82 10.81 11.27
C ALA A 176 -16.11 9.48 11.52
N PRO A 177 -16.10 9.00 12.78
CA PRO A 177 -15.64 7.67 13.11
C PRO A 177 -16.70 6.62 12.69
N THR A 178 -16.30 5.35 12.68
CA THR A 178 -17.25 4.24 12.89
C THR A 178 -17.59 4.13 14.38
N SER A 179 -18.70 3.47 14.73
CA SER A 179 -19.10 3.24 16.12
C SER A 179 -17.95 2.78 17.02
N GLU A 180 -17.92 3.34 18.24
CA GLU A 180 -16.87 3.12 19.24
C GLU A 180 -15.44 3.50 18.77
N ASP A 181 -15.32 4.49 17.88
CA ASP A 181 -14.03 5.02 17.39
C ASP A 181 -13.10 3.94 16.76
N ARG A 182 -13.67 2.81 16.31
CA ARG A 182 -12.90 1.66 15.78
C ARG A 182 -12.30 1.91 14.39
N GLY A 183 -12.66 2.99 13.73
CA GLY A 183 -12.36 3.23 12.32
C GLY A 183 -12.97 4.54 11.86
N ILE A 184 -12.94 4.75 10.54
CA ILE A 184 -13.48 5.95 9.90
C ILE A 184 -14.62 5.56 8.97
N SER A 185 -15.67 6.38 8.99
CA SER A 185 -16.82 6.24 8.12
C SER A 185 -16.95 7.46 7.20
N ASN A 186 -17.52 7.26 6.01
CA ASN A 186 -17.80 8.32 5.05
C ASN A 186 -19.29 8.70 5.02
N HIS A 187 -20.09 8.30 6.02
CA HIS A 187 -21.51 8.67 6.12
C HIS A 187 -21.72 10.16 6.45
N PHE A 188 -20.78 10.77 7.16
CA PHE A 188 -20.76 12.18 7.51
C PHE A 188 -19.31 12.68 7.53
N PHE A 189 -19.02 13.73 6.77
CA PHE A 189 -17.70 14.36 6.76
C PHE A 189 -17.74 15.73 6.12
N MET A 190 -16.70 16.52 6.30
CA MET A 190 -16.55 17.80 5.63
C MET A 190 -15.10 18.03 5.20
N ALA A 191 -14.90 18.72 4.08
CA ALA A 191 -13.56 19.04 3.60
C ALA A 191 -13.52 20.33 2.77
N GLU A 192 -12.33 20.89 2.62
CA GLU A 192 -12.09 21.94 1.64
C GLU A 192 -12.13 21.39 0.20
N ARG A 193 -12.26 22.28 -0.78
CA ARG A 193 -12.17 21.91 -2.19
C ARG A 193 -10.77 21.39 -2.52
N ASP A 194 -10.70 20.35 -3.35
CA ASP A 194 -9.46 19.70 -3.78
C ASP A 194 -8.64 19.09 -2.62
N ALA A 195 -9.32 18.69 -1.54
CA ALA A 195 -8.70 18.04 -0.39
C ALA A 195 -7.95 16.76 -0.79
N GLU A 196 -6.65 16.70 -0.49
CA GLU A 196 -5.74 15.66 -0.97
C GLU A 196 -6.13 14.27 -0.48
N PHE A 197 -6.57 14.16 0.77
CA PHE A 197 -7.06 12.91 1.34
C PHE A 197 -8.23 12.30 0.54
N LEU A 198 -9.19 13.13 0.08
CA LEU A 198 -10.33 12.64 -0.68
C LEU A 198 -9.90 12.12 -2.05
N LEU A 199 -8.92 12.76 -2.70
CA LEU A 199 -8.35 12.27 -3.95
C LEU A 199 -7.64 10.92 -3.77
N TRP A 200 -6.88 10.77 -2.68
CA TRP A 200 -6.26 9.49 -2.29
C TRP A 200 -7.30 8.39 -2.07
N ALA A 201 -8.41 8.71 -1.40
CA ALA A 201 -9.51 7.78 -1.20
C ALA A 201 -10.13 7.31 -2.52
N LEU A 202 -10.24 8.19 -3.51
CA LEU A 202 -10.71 7.84 -4.85
C LEU A 202 -9.72 6.90 -5.56
N HIS A 203 -8.41 7.16 -5.52
CA HIS A 203 -7.44 6.24 -6.13
C HIS A 203 -7.47 4.84 -5.50
N GLU A 204 -7.58 4.74 -4.17
CA GLU A 204 -7.70 3.44 -3.50
C GLU A 204 -9.02 2.74 -3.85
N ALA A 205 -10.14 3.47 -3.93
CA ALA A 205 -11.42 2.91 -4.38
C ALA A 205 -11.33 2.30 -5.79
N LYS A 206 -10.64 2.99 -6.72
CA LYS A 206 -10.39 2.51 -8.09
C LYS A 206 -9.57 1.23 -8.10
N LYS A 207 -8.45 1.21 -7.38
CA LYS A 207 -7.59 0.04 -7.23
C LYS A 207 -8.38 -1.15 -6.69
N ARG A 208 -9.19 -0.97 -5.66
CA ARG A 208 -10.00 -2.05 -5.08
C ARG A 208 -11.11 -2.55 -6.02
N ALA A 209 -11.63 -1.71 -6.91
CA ALA A 209 -12.60 -2.12 -7.93
C ALA A 209 -12.00 -3.12 -8.93
N THR A 210 -10.73 -2.95 -9.30
CA THR A 210 -10.01 -3.84 -10.25
C THR A 210 -9.49 -5.15 -9.62
N SER A 211 -9.62 -5.32 -8.30
CA SER A 211 -9.16 -6.52 -7.59
C SER A 211 -10.09 -7.72 -7.85
N LEU A 212 -9.49 -8.88 -8.16
CA LEU A 212 -10.16 -10.19 -8.30
C LEU A 212 -10.93 -10.65 -7.02
N SER A 213 -10.83 -9.93 -5.90
CA SER A 213 -11.52 -10.24 -4.64
C SER A 213 -13.04 -10.13 -4.72
N GLY A 214 -13.60 -9.35 -5.65
CA GLY A 214 -15.06 -9.14 -5.75
C GLY A 214 -15.89 -10.38 -6.10
N ARG A 215 -15.28 -11.44 -6.66
CA ARG A 215 -16.01 -12.68 -7.05
C ARG A 215 -16.42 -13.58 -5.90
N PHE A 216 -15.75 -13.50 -4.75
CA PHE A 216 -15.95 -14.41 -3.61
C PHE A 216 -16.44 -13.73 -2.33
N MET A 217 -16.57 -12.40 -2.34
CA MET A 217 -16.97 -11.61 -1.16
C MET A 217 -18.49 -11.48 -1.08
N LEU A 218 -19.04 -11.59 0.14
CA LEU A 218 -20.43 -11.23 0.41
C LEU A 218 -20.68 -9.76 0.03
N PRO A 219 -21.83 -9.38 -0.55
CA PRO A 219 -22.14 -8.01 -0.94
C PRO A 219 -21.78 -6.96 0.13
N TYR A 220 -22.16 -7.18 1.38
CA TYR A 220 -21.85 -6.30 2.51
C TYR A 220 -20.35 -6.07 2.69
N VAL A 221 -19.56 -7.15 2.71
CA VAL A 221 -18.11 -7.09 2.88
C VAL A 221 -17.43 -6.48 1.65
N ALA A 222 -17.96 -6.77 0.45
CA ALA A 222 -17.46 -6.18 -0.78
C ALA A 222 -17.58 -4.65 -0.75
N VAL A 223 -18.73 -4.10 -0.33
CA VAL A 223 -18.97 -2.66 -0.20
C VAL A 223 -18.03 -2.03 0.83
N PHE A 224 -17.98 -2.59 2.05
CA PHE A 224 -17.10 -2.10 3.11
C PHE A 224 -15.63 -2.09 2.68
N TRP A 225 -15.18 -3.16 2.01
CA TRP A 225 -13.82 -3.29 1.52
C TRP A 225 -13.51 -2.31 0.39
N SER A 226 -14.41 -2.13 -0.59
CA SER A 226 -14.10 -1.39 -1.83
C SER A 226 -14.28 0.11 -1.72
N THR A 227 -15.32 0.57 -1.01
CA THR A 227 -15.79 1.97 -1.07
C THR A 227 -16.25 2.50 0.28
N GLY A 228 -16.52 1.61 1.24
CA GLY A 228 -17.00 1.96 2.58
C GLY A 228 -15.90 2.09 3.64
N PRO A 229 -16.26 1.94 4.94
CA PRO A 229 -15.39 2.23 6.07
C PRO A 229 -14.02 1.51 6.09
N MET A 230 -13.92 0.27 5.62
CA MET A 230 -12.62 -0.44 5.60
C MET A 230 -11.68 0.16 4.54
N MET A 231 -12.22 0.69 3.44
CA MET A 231 -11.43 1.41 2.45
C MET A 231 -10.91 2.72 3.02
N ILE A 232 -11.81 3.58 3.54
CA ILE A 232 -11.43 4.89 4.07
C ILE A 232 -10.46 4.76 5.25
N THR A 233 -10.70 3.82 6.16
CA THR A 233 -9.79 3.55 7.29
C THR A 233 -8.40 3.11 6.80
N SER A 234 -8.34 2.31 5.73
CA SER A 234 -7.07 1.89 5.14
C SER A 234 -6.31 3.06 4.50
N VAL A 235 -7.02 3.92 3.78
CA VAL A 235 -6.43 5.12 3.16
C VAL A 235 -5.92 6.07 4.24
N MET A 236 -6.67 6.25 5.32
CA MET A 236 -6.25 7.07 6.44
C MET A 236 -4.92 6.57 7.02
N ASN A 237 -4.77 5.26 7.22
CA ASN A 237 -3.51 4.72 7.75
C ASN A 237 -2.31 4.98 6.83
N GLU A 238 -2.51 4.90 5.51
CA GLU A 238 -1.45 5.14 4.53
C GLU A 238 -1.13 6.65 4.42
N TYR A 239 -2.17 7.48 4.38
CA TYR A 239 -2.07 8.94 4.38
C TYR A 239 -1.41 9.46 5.67
N ALA A 240 -1.80 8.96 6.83
CA ALA A 240 -1.14 9.25 8.11
C ALA A 240 0.37 9.01 8.08
N TRP A 241 0.72 7.84 7.56
CA TRP A 241 2.08 7.34 7.51
C TRP A 241 2.94 8.20 6.57
N LEU A 242 2.39 8.69 5.46
CA LEU A 242 3.08 9.56 4.51
C LEU A 242 3.17 11.02 4.99
N TYR A 243 2.14 11.55 5.65
CA TYR A 243 1.95 12.99 5.82
C TYR A 243 2.31 13.51 7.23
N ASN A 244 2.10 12.70 8.27
CA ASN A 244 2.09 13.18 9.67
C ASN A 244 3.24 12.65 10.54
N GLN A 245 4.22 11.94 9.98
CA GLN A 245 5.38 11.45 10.75
C GLN A 245 6.26 12.56 11.36
N ALA A 246 6.08 13.83 10.98
CA ALA A 246 6.89 14.93 11.49
C ALA A 246 6.18 16.30 11.56
N SER A 247 4.86 16.39 11.33
CA SER A 247 4.16 17.69 11.37
C SER A 247 3.62 17.97 12.76
N GLU A 248 3.95 19.14 13.33
CA GLU A 248 3.32 19.66 14.54
C GLU A 248 1.83 19.99 14.33
N THR A 249 1.40 20.19 13.08
CA THR A 249 0.00 20.49 12.72
C THR A 249 -0.53 19.46 11.73
N LYS A 250 -1.56 18.70 12.13
CA LYS A 250 -2.19 17.72 11.23
C LYS A 250 -3.21 18.41 10.34
N SER A 251 -3.26 18.04 9.07
CA SER A 251 -4.24 18.59 8.11
C SER A 251 -5.64 17.96 8.26
N MET A 252 -5.80 16.95 9.10
CA MET A 252 -7.04 16.19 9.24
C MET A 252 -7.45 16.00 10.69
N ALA A 253 -8.76 15.91 10.91
CA ALA A 253 -9.37 15.55 12.18
C ALA A 253 -10.39 14.42 12.04
N VAL A 254 -10.50 13.61 13.09
CA VAL A 254 -11.56 12.60 13.27
C VAL A 254 -12.40 13.03 14.46
N LEU A 255 -13.71 13.11 14.28
CA LEU A 255 -14.62 13.39 15.38
C LEU A 255 -14.63 12.22 16.37
N LYS A 256 -14.79 12.50 17.66
CA LYS A 256 -15.10 11.44 18.63
C LYS A 256 -16.54 11.02 18.47
N ASP A 257 -16.82 9.72 18.55
CA ASP A 257 -18.16 9.14 18.37
C ASP A 257 -19.20 9.81 19.31
N SER A 258 -18.81 10.01 20.58
CA SER A 258 -19.66 10.70 21.57
C SER A 258 -19.97 12.15 21.21
N PHE A 259 -19.04 12.84 20.54
CA PHE A 259 -19.24 14.23 20.13
C PHE A 259 -20.06 14.31 18.84
N LEU A 260 -19.82 13.41 17.88
CA LEU A 260 -20.69 13.30 16.69
C LEU A 260 -22.15 13.11 17.09
N HIS A 261 -22.42 12.26 18.08
CA HIS A 261 -23.77 12.01 18.58
C HIS A 261 -24.45 13.19 19.27
N SER A 262 -23.73 14.25 19.64
CA SER A 262 -24.38 15.44 20.22
C SER A 262 -25.08 16.29 19.15
N PHE A 263 -24.58 16.31 17.92
CA PHE A 263 -25.15 17.10 16.81
C PHE A 263 -25.58 16.26 15.59
N LEU A 264 -25.50 14.93 15.67
CA LEU A 264 -25.95 14.07 14.57
C LEU A 264 -26.60 12.80 15.12
N HIS A 265 -27.83 12.54 14.66
CA HIS A 265 -28.52 11.29 14.90
C HIS A 265 -28.53 10.45 13.63
N HIS A 266 -28.02 9.22 13.72
CA HIS A 266 -28.01 8.30 12.58
C HIS A 266 -29.14 7.28 12.72
N ALA A 267 -30.04 7.23 11.73
CA ALA A 267 -31.09 6.22 11.68
C ALA A 267 -30.48 4.89 11.24
N ALA A 268 -29.77 4.22 12.18
CA ALA A 268 -29.09 2.93 12.06
C ALA A 268 -28.85 2.52 10.59
N GLY A 269 -27.77 3.00 9.97
CA GLY A 269 -27.45 2.88 8.54
C GLY A 269 -27.61 1.47 7.98
N ARG A 270 -28.85 1.13 7.63
CA ARG A 270 -29.32 -0.19 7.21
C ARG A 270 -30.09 -0.12 5.90
N SER A 271 -30.19 1.08 5.32
CA SER A 271 -30.99 1.43 4.13
C SER A 271 -30.62 0.62 2.88
N TRP A 272 -29.39 0.10 2.79
CA TRP A 272 -28.91 -0.71 1.66
C TRP A 272 -28.66 -2.18 2.00
N HIS A 273 -28.82 -2.59 3.27
CA HIS A 273 -28.39 -3.92 3.71
C HIS A 273 -29.26 -5.04 3.13
N GLY A 274 -28.60 -5.99 2.44
CA GLY A 274 -29.16 -7.27 2.08
C GLY A 274 -29.32 -8.22 3.27
N SER A 275 -29.75 -9.46 3.00
CA SER A 275 -29.86 -10.51 4.03
C SER A 275 -28.51 -10.84 4.68
N ASP A 276 -27.41 -10.71 3.94
CA ASP A 276 -26.04 -10.88 4.42
C ASP A 276 -25.65 -9.80 5.42
N GLY A 277 -25.91 -8.53 5.12
CA GLY A 277 -25.66 -7.41 6.03
C GLY A 277 -26.48 -7.51 7.31
N ARG A 278 -27.75 -7.95 7.22
CA ARG A 278 -28.58 -8.21 8.40
C ARG A 278 -28.02 -9.35 9.27
N ALA A 279 -27.58 -10.45 8.64
CA ALA A 279 -27.01 -11.58 9.36
C ALA A 279 -25.67 -11.22 10.05
N LEU A 280 -24.78 -10.50 9.35
CA LEU A 280 -23.50 -10.08 9.91
C LEU A 280 -23.67 -9.08 11.06
N ASN A 281 -24.57 -8.10 10.92
CA ASN A 281 -24.88 -7.18 12.00
C ASN A 281 -25.52 -7.92 13.19
N TYR A 282 -26.45 -8.84 12.97
CA TYR A 282 -27.01 -9.66 14.05
C TYR A 282 -25.93 -10.46 14.78
N ILE A 283 -25.00 -11.08 14.04
CA ILE A 283 -23.86 -11.81 14.63
C ILE A 283 -22.96 -10.86 15.42
N ALA A 284 -22.71 -9.65 14.94
CA ALA A 284 -21.91 -8.66 15.65
C ALA A 284 -22.60 -8.17 16.93
N ASP A 285 -23.88 -7.83 16.85
CA ASP A 285 -24.71 -7.36 17.97
C ASP A 285 -24.86 -8.44 19.05
N HIS A 286 -24.89 -9.72 18.65
CA HIS A 286 -25.04 -10.87 19.54
C HIS A 286 -23.76 -11.71 19.59
N PHE A 287 -22.59 -11.10 19.41
CA PHE A 287 -21.32 -11.82 19.26
C PHE A 287 -21.09 -12.78 20.43
N ASN A 288 -21.32 -12.32 21.66
CA ASN A 288 -21.16 -13.15 22.87
C ASN A 288 -22.26 -14.23 22.97
N ASP A 289 -23.49 -13.93 22.56
CA ASP A 289 -24.65 -14.83 22.71
C ASP A 289 -24.74 -15.89 21.61
N VAL A 290 -24.11 -15.66 20.45
CA VAL A 290 -24.13 -16.58 19.30
C VAL A 290 -22.84 -17.40 19.22
N LEU A 291 -21.66 -16.79 19.39
CA LEU A 291 -20.40 -17.53 19.26
C LEU A 291 -20.14 -18.46 20.45
N ALA A 292 -20.48 -18.07 21.68
CA ALA A 292 -20.27 -18.93 22.84
C ALA A 292 -21.02 -20.27 22.72
N PRO A 293 -22.34 -20.31 22.41
CA PRO A 293 -23.05 -21.57 22.20
C PRO A 293 -22.64 -22.31 20.93
N VAL A 294 -22.27 -21.63 19.84
CA VAL A 294 -21.74 -22.29 18.63
C VAL A 294 -20.37 -22.94 18.91
N LEU A 295 -19.48 -22.26 19.62
CA LEU A 295 -18.20 -22.82 20.06
C LEU A 295 -18.40 -23.95 21.05
N LEU A 296 -19.29 -23.79 22.04
CA LEU A 296 -19.66 -24.86 22.97
C LEU A 296 -20.26 -26.06 22.24
N PHE A 297 -21.09 -25.84 21.22
CA PHE A 297 -21.67 -26.90 20.39
C PHE A 297 -20.59 -27.60 19.56
N LEU A 298 -19.70 -26.86 18.90
CA LEU A 298 -18.60 -27.44 18.12
C LEU A 298 -17.61 -28.21 19.02
N VAL A 299 -17.31 -27.69 20.21
CA VAL A 299 -16.49 -28.36 21.22
C VAL A 299 -17.22 -29.59 21.78
N ALA A 300 -18.52 -29.51 22.04
CA ALA A 300 -19.34 -30.63 22.51
C ALA A 300 -19.44 -31.75 21.46
N VAL A 301 -19.64 -31.40 20.19
CA VAL A 301 -19.63 -32.34 19.06
C VAL A 301 -18.25 -32.97 18.89
N ALA A 302 -17.18 -32.18 18.94
CA ALA A 302 -15.81 -32.70 18.89
C ALA A 302 -15.54 -33.64 20.07
N THR A 303 -15.99 -33.28 21.28
CA THR A 303 -15.83 -34.08 22.51
C THR A 303 -16.66 -35.37 22.45
N ALA A 304 -17.90 -35.32 21.99
CA ALA A 304 -18.77 -36.49 21.79
C ALA A 304 -18.18 -37.45 20.76
N VAL A 305 -17.61 -36.94 19.66
CA VAL A 305 -16.90 -37.76 18.66
C VAL A 305 -15.64 -38.40 19.26
N ILE A 306 -14.91 -37.69 20.13
CA ILE A 306 -13.74 -38.21 20.84
C ILE A 306 -14.14 -39.30 21.85
N LEU A 307 -15.20 -39.09 22.63
CA LEU A 307 -15.71 -40.03 23.64
C LEU A 307 -16.30 -41.29 23.00
N ALA A 308 -17.13 -41.15 21.96
CA ALA A 308 -17.68 -42.28 21.20
C ALA A 308 -16.58 -43.15 20.58
N ARG A 309 -15.45 -42.54 20.19
CA ARG A 309 -14.28 -43.27 19.66
C ARG A 309 -13.40 -43.90 20.75
N ARG A 310 -13.37 -43.34 21.96
CA ARG A 310 -12.63 -43.90 23.11
C ARG A 310 -13.35 -45.10 23.73
N TRP A 311 -14.69 -45.13 23.75
CA TRP A 311 -15.44 -46.31 24.21
C TRP A 311 -15.29 -47.53 23.30
N GLY A 312 -14.96 -47.35 22.01
CA GLY A 312 -14.70 -48.45 21.08
C GLY A 312 -13.27 -49.03 21.11
N GLN A 313 -12.37 -48.57 21.99
CA GLN A 313 -10.96 -48.99 22.00
C GLN A 313 -10.36 -49.21 23.40
N VAL A 314 -10.97 -50.09 24.21
CA VAL A 314 -10.31 -50.62 25.40
C VAL A 314 -9.86 -52.07 25.15
N ARG A 315 -8.57 -52.25 24.83
CA ARG A 315 -7.69 -53.33 25.35
C ARG A 315 -6.21 -53.01 25.03
N PRO A 316 -5.25 -53.32 25.94
CA PRO A 316 -3.90 -52.76 25.94
C PRO A 316 -2.87 -53.69 25.30
N HIS A 317 -1.72 -53.17 24.83
CA HIS A 317 -0.45 -53.90 24.75
C HIS A 317 0.77 -52.94 24.68
N ILE A 318 1.91 -53.47 25.13
CA ILE A 318 3.07 -52.83 25.77
C ILE A 318 4.32 -52.86 24.83
N TYR A 319 5.36 -52.08 25.18
CA TYR A 319 6.80 -52.10 24.78
C TYR A 319 7.20 -51.23 23.54
N ASN A 320 8.37 -50.57 23.43
CA ASN A 320 9.66 -50.57 24.15
C ASN A 320 10.44 -49.26 23.86
N ILE A 321 11.42 -48.90 24.71
CA ILE A 321 12.34 -47.75 24.60
C ILE A 321 13.76 -48.24 24.23
N VAL A 322 14.45 -47.55 23.31
CA VAL A 322 15.92 -47.57 23.14
C VAL A 322 16.40 -46.15 22.72
N PRO A 323 17.56 -45.63 23.19
CA PRO A 323 17.86 -44.18 23.21
C PRO A 323 18.74 -43.66 22.05
N TYR A 324 18.78 -42.33 21.95
CA TYR A 324 19.40 -41.49 20.92
C TYR A 324 20.85 -41.09 21.30
N GLN A 325 21.79 -41.11 20.34
CA GLN A 325 23.15 -40.58 20.47
C GLN A 325 23.28 -39.15 19.90
N THR A 326 24.12 -38.34 20.54
CA THR A 326 24.49 -36.94 20.27
C THR A 326 25.33 -36.73 18.99
N PRO A 327 25.31 -35.54 18.34
CA PRO A 327 26.22 -35.23 17.24
C PRO A 327 27.45 -34.40 17.65
N GLU A 328 28.58 -34.71 16.99
CA GLU A 328 29.87 -34.03 17.03
C GLU A 328 29.93 -32.73 16.18
N VAL A 329 30.93 -31.93 16.55
CA VAL A 329 31.34 -30.61 16.05
C VAL A 329 31.87 -30.68 14.61
N MET A 330 31.56 -29.68 13.77
CA MET A 330 32.23 -29.45 12.47
C MET A 330 32.90 -28.07 12.38
N ALA A 331 34.06 -28.11 11.72
CA ALA A 331 35.11 -27.10 11.63
C ALA A 331 34.83 -25.92 10.68
N SER A 332 35.71 -24.93 10.78
CA SER A 332 35.80 -23.64 10.07
C SER A 332 35.83 -23.73 8.53
N PRO A 333 35.36 -22.69 7.81
CA PRO A 333 35.34 -22.68 6.34
C PRO A 333 36.69 -22.25 5.72
N PRO A 334 37.03 -22.70 4.49
CA PRO A 334 38.19 -22.20 3.75
C PRO A 334 37.86 -20.97 2.90
N SER A 335 38.91 -20.18 2.64
CA SER A 335 38.97 -19.00 1.79
C SER A 335 38.58 -19.29 0.34
N GLN A 336 37.72 -18.44 -0.25
CA GLN A 336 37.37 -18.50 -1.67
C GLN A 336 38.34 -17.66 -2.50
N SER A 337 38.98 -18.30 -3.48
CA SER A 337 39.72 -17.67 -4.55
C SER A 337 38.78 -17.12 -5.63
N HIS A 338 39.09 -15.95 -6.17
CA HIS A 338 38.41 -15.35 -7.31
C HIS A 338 38.61 -16.20 -8.57
N GLY A 339 37.58 -16.95 -8.97
CA GLY A 339 37.50 -17.63 -10.26
C GLY A 339 36.85 -16.73 -11.31
N SER A 340 37.44 -16.68 -12.51
CA SER A 340 36.89 -16.01 -13.70
C SER A 340 35.46 -16.50 -14.00
N HIS A 341 34.48 -15.61 -13.89
CA HIS A 341 33.07 -15.93 -14.11
C HIS A 341 32.78 -16.08 -15.61
N GLN A 342 32.30 -17.25 -16.03
CA GLN A 342 31.69 -17.41 -17.35
C GLN A 342 30.27 -16.81 -17.36
N PRO A 343 29.86 -16.13 -18.44
CA PRO A 343 28.50 -15.60 -18.57
C PRO A 343 27.45 -16.69 -18.42
N ILE A 344 26.39 -16.45 -17.65
CA ILE A 344 25.30 -17.40 -17.47
C ILE A 344 24.49 -17.48 -18.77
N GLU A 345 24.44 -18.65 -19.38
CA GLU A 345 23.72 -18.88 -20.63
C GLU A 345 22.21 -18.70 -20.44
N LEU A 346 21.61 -17.84 -21.27
CA LEU A 346 20.17 -17.63 -21.35
C LEU A 346 19.50 -18.85 -22.02
N LYS A 347 18.81 -19.66 -21.22
CA LYS A 347 18.09 -20.82 -21.74
C LYS A 347 16.75 -20.37 -22.33
N ASN A 348 16.57 -20.58 -23.63
CA ASN A 348 15.28 -20.43 -24.30
C ASN A 348 14.46 -21.70 -24.08
N ASP A 349 13.37 -21.63 -23.30
CA ASP A 349 12.28 -22.61 -23.29
C ASP A 349 11.24 -22.33 -22.19
N THR A 350 10.12 -23.07 -22.21
CA THR A 350 9.28 -23.25 -21.02
C THR A 350 10.09 -23.87 -19.88
N LEU A 351 9.83 -23.47 -18.62
CA LEU A 351 10.50 -24.05 -17.45
C LEU A 351 10.53 -25.59 -17.55
N PRO A 352 11.71 -26.23 -17.39
CA PRO A 352 11.83 -27.66 -17.61
C PRO A 352 10.99 -28.44 -16.60
N SER A 353 10.53 -29.63 -16.99
CA SER A 353 9.60 -30.44 -16.20
C SER A 353 10.09 -30.70 -14.77
N TRP A 354 11.40 -30.87 -14.57
CA TRP A 354 11.98 -31.06 -13.24
C TRP A 354 11.87 -29.78 -12.38
N LEU A 355 12.01 -28.58 -12.95
CA LEU A 355 11.88 -27.32 -12.23
C LEU A 355 10.41 -27.04 -11.92
N ARG A 356 9.51 -27.31 -12.87
CA ARG A 356 8.05 -27.27 -12.64
C ARG A 356 7.65 -28.22 -11.52
N PHE A 357 8.20 -29.43 -11.50
CA PHE A 357 7.99 -30.39 -10.42
C PHE A 357 8.52 -29.88 -9.09
N ARG A 358 9.72 -29.28 -9.03
CA ARG A 358 10.26 -28.67 -7.80
C ARG A 358 9.40 -27.51 -7.29
N ILE A 359 8.89 -26.66 -8.19
CA ILE A 359 7.96 -25.57 -7.85
C ILE A 359 6.61 -26.12 -7.34
N TRP A 360 6.14 -27.24 -7.89
CA TRP A 360 4.95 -27.92 -7.40
C TRP A 360 5.19 -28.58 -6.04
N ALA A 361 6.28 -29.33 -5.89
CA ALA A 361 6.65 -30.04 -4.67
C ALA A 361 6.94 -29.06 -3.51
N SER A 362 7.51 -27.89 -3.80
CA SER A 362 7.80 -26.88 -2.78
C SER A 362 6.57 -26.39 -2.01
N GLN A 363 5.38 -26.49 -2.61
CA GLN A 363 4.10 -26.16 -1.97
C GLN A 363 3.80 -27.08 -0.78
N PHE A 364 4.29 -28.32 -0.84
CA PHE A 364 4.12 -29.32 0.21
C PHE A 364 5.31 -29.33 1.18
N LEU A 365 6.53 -29.05 0.69
CA LEU A 365 7.76 -29.04 1.51
C LEU A 365 7.89 -27.80 2.40
N TYR A 366 7.40 -26.64 1.95
CA TYR A 366 7.52 -25.37 2.67
C TYR A 366 6.15 -24.77 3.01
N ARG A 367 5.29 -25.54 3.69
CA ARG A 367 3.92 -25.13 4.07
C ARG A 367 3.92 -23.77 4.78
N GLY A 368 3.17 -22.81 4.22
CA GLY A 368 3.00 -21.46 4.77
C GLY A 368 4.13 -20.46 4.47
N ARG A 369 5.21 -20.86 3.78
CA ARG A 369 6.35 -19.99 3.41
C ARG A 369 6.89 -20.24 2.00
N ASN A 370 6.14 -20.95 1.17
CA ASN A 370 6.62 -21.40 -0.15
C ASN A 370 6.61 -20.31 -1.21
N ARG A 371 5.77 -19.27 -1.06
CA ARG A 371 5.67 -18.16 -2.00
C ARG A 371 5.82 -16.80 -1.31
N GLY A 372 6.69 -15.96 -1.84
CA GLY A 372 6.94 -14.59 -1.42
C GLY A 372 6.82 -13.60 -2.58
N GLY A 373 7.01 -12.31 -2.27
CA GLY A 373 6.79 -11.19 -3.20
C GLY A 373 5.31 -10.85 -3.39
N ASN A 374 5.03 -9.60 -3.74
CA ASN A 374 3.65 -9.09 -3.90
C ASN A 374 2.84 -9.88 -4.94
N ARG A 375 3.51 -10.45 -5.95
CA ARG A 375 2.91 -11.29 -7.00
C ARG A 375 2.99 -12.80 -6.72
N ARG A 376 3.42 -13.20 -5.52
CA ARG A 376 3.70 -14.61 -5.16
C ARG A 376 4.65 -15.31 -6.15
N ASN A 377 5.54 -14.53 -6.74
CA ASN A 377 6.45 -14.95 -7.81
C ASN A 377 7.80 -15.46 -7.28
N ILE A 378 8.09 -15.30 -5.99
CA ILE A 378 9.28 -15.86 -5.34
C ILE A 378 8.93 -17.22 -4.79
N VAL A 379 9.58 -18.29 -5.24
CA VAL A 379 9.31 -19.67 -4.83
C VAL A 379 10.53 -20.25 -4.14
N ARG A 380 10.40 -20.68 -2.88
CA ARG A 380 11.47 -21.45 -2.22
C ARG A 380 11.59 -22.83 -2.84
N LEU A 381 12.81 -23.26 -3.11
CA LEU A 381 13.12 -24.56 -3.69
C LEU A 381 14.02 -25.37 -2.72
N PRO A 382 14.02 -26.70 -2.84
CA PRO A 382 14.98 -27.54 -2.11
C PRO A 382 16.43 -27.12 -2.31
N PHE A 383 17.29 -27.48 -1.35
CA PHE A 383 18.74 -27.25 -1.37
C PHE A 383 19.15 -25.77 -1.31
N GLY A 384 18.41 -24.96 -0.56
CA GLY A 384 18.75 -23.55 -0.34
C GLY A 384 18.69 -22.73 -1.63
N LYS A 385 17.69 -23.01 -2.49
CA LYS A 385 17.47 -22.27 -3.74
C LYS A 385 16.17 -21.50 -3.71
N VAL A 386 16.10 -20.46 -4.52
CA VAL A 386 14.89 -19.65 -4.74
C VAL A 386 14.70 -19.49 -6.25
N ALA A 387 13.46 -19.60 -6.71
CA ALA A 387 13.09 -19.19 -8.05
C ALA A 387 12.31 -17.88 -8.00
N LYS A 388 12.78 -16.84 -8.69
CA LYS A 388 12.00 -15.63 -8.97
C LYS A 388 11.42 -15.76 -10.37
N LEU A 389 10.10 -15.82 -10.45
CA LEU A 389 9.37 -16.08 -11.69
C LEU A 389 8.90 -14.78 -12.35
N TRP A 390 8.92 -14.74 -13.68
CA TRP A 390 8.33 -13.65 -14.47
C TRP A 390 8.86 -12.26 -14.11
N THR A 391 10.17 -12.14 -13.92
CA THR A 391 10.85 -10.87 -13.67
C THR A 391 11.39 -10.24 -14.96
N THR A 392 11.99 -9.06 -14.85
CA THR A 392 12.48 -8.25 -15.97
C THR A 392 13.93 -8.59 -16.32
N MET A 393 14.31 -8.27 -17.56
CA MET A 393 15.71 -8.37 -17.99
C MET A 393 16.62 -7.38 -17.25
N ASN A 394 16.07 -6.26 -16.76
CA ASN A 394 16.81 -5.27 -15.99
C ASN A 394 17.34 -5.85 -14.68
N GLU A 395 16.56 -6.66 -13.95
CA GLU A 395 17.04 -7.28 -12.72
C GLU A 395 18.29 -8.14 -12.95
N LEU A 396 18.27 -8.97 -14.00
CA LEU A 396 19.42 -9.79 -14.36
C LEU A 396 20.64 -8.94 -14.76
N ALA A 397 20.42 -7.92 -15.60
CA ALA A 397 21.49 -7.01 -16.02
C ALA A 397 22.11 -6.26 -14.83
N ALA A 398 21.29 -5.77 -13.90
CA ALA A 398 21.74 -5.09 -12.69
C ALA A 398 22.52 -6.02 -11.77
N MET A 399 22.03 -7.25 -11.53
CA MET A 399 22.75 -8.23 -10.72
C MET A 399 24.12 -8.56 -11.30
N GLU A 400 24.24 -8.78 -12.61
CA GLU A 400 25.53 -9.03 -13.25
C GLU A 400 26.45 -7.81 -13.21
N TYR A 401 25.91 -6.61 -13.45
CA TYR A 401 26.69 -5.38 -13.39
C TYR A 401 27.27 -5.15 -11.99
N VAL A 402 26.46 -5.28 -10.94
CA VAL A 402 26.88 -5.14 -9.54
C VAL A 402 27.91 -6.20 -9.16
N ARG A 403 27.72 -7.45 -9.61
CA ARG A 403 28.69 -8.55 -9.38
C ARG A 403 30.07 -8.26 -9.93
N GLN A 404 30.14 -7.63 -11.11
CA GLN A 404 31.39 -7.39 -11.82
C GLN A 404 32.15 -6.19 -11.28
N HIS A 405 31.45 -5.20 -10.73
CA HIS A 405 32.04 -3.90 -10.38
C HIS A 405 32.08 -3.63 -8.86
N THR A 406 31.50 -4.49 -8.04
CA THR A 406 31.44 -4.28 -6.58
C THR A 406 31.69 -5.56 -5.80
N SER A 407 31.92 -5.40 -4.50
CA SER A 407 32.00 -6.50 -3.52
C SER A 407 30.65 -6.78 -2.83
N ILE A 408 29.58 -6.15 -3.30
CA ILE A 408 28.27 -6.24 -2.64
C ILE A 408 27.79 -7.70 -2.67
N PRO A 409 27.43 -8.28 -1.51
CA PRO A 409 26.91 -9.63 -1.50
C PRO A 409 25.55 -9.64 -2.18
N ILE A 410 25.41 -10.43 -3.23
CA ILE A 410 24.14 -10.65 -3.94
C ILE A 410 23.99 -12.15 -4.23
N PRO A 411 22.75 -12.69 -4.30
CA PRO A 411 22.53 -14.13 -4.49
C PRO A 411 23.27 -14.68 -5.69
N LYS A 412 23.89 -15.86 -5.55
CA LYS A 412 24.44 -16.58 -6.70
C LYS A 412 23.33 -16.96 -7.66
N LEU A 413 23.49 -16.64 -8.94
CA LEU A 413 22.58 -17.05 -9.99
C LEU A 413 22.99 -18.42 -10.55
N TYR A 414 22.04 -19.34 -10.65
CA TYR A 414 22.28 -20.70 -11.17
C TYR A 414 21.74 -20.87 -12.58
N GLU A 415 20.52 -20.40 -12.84
CA GLU A 415 19.84 -20.63 -14.11
C GLU A 415 18.93 -19.43 -14.47
N VAL A 416 18.86 -19.12 -15.76
CA VAL A 416 17.98 -18.09 -16.33
C VAL A 416 17.16 -18.70 -17.44
N TYR A 417 15.85 -18.48 -17.39
CA TYR A 417 14.90 -18.94 -18.40
C TYR A 417 14.20 -17.75 -19.03
N ARG A 418 14.27 -17.61 -20.36
CA ARG A 418 13.55 -16.58 -21.10
C ARG A 418 12.18 -17.09 -21.54
N HIS A 419 11.14 -16.31 -21.26
CA HIS A 419 9.76 -16.62 -21.68
C HIS A 419 9.42 -15.92 -23.00
N LYS A 420 8.43 -16.45 -23.71
CA LYS A 420 7.96 -15.90 -25.00
C LYS A 420 7.46 -14.46 -24.91
N ASN A 421 6.96 -14.03 -23.75
CA ASN A 421 6.47 -12.67 -23.52
C ASN A 421 7.60 -11.67 -23.14
N GLY A 422 8.87 -12.06 -23.24
CA GLY A 422 10.02 -11.20 -22.95
C GLY A 422 10.44 -11.16 -21.48
N THR A 423 9.64 -11.69 -20.55
CA THR A 423 10.04 -11.83 -19.15
C THR A 423 11.03 -12.98 -18.96
N ILE A 424 11.69 -13.02 -17.80
CA ILE A 424 12.62 -14.08 -17.43
C ILE A 424 12.24 -14.72 -16.09
N SER A 425 12.70 -15.95 -15.85
CA SER A 425 12.70 -16.57 -14.53
C SER A 425 14.13 -16.87 -14.11
N LEU A 426 14.45 -16.52 -12.87
CA LEU A 426 15.77 -16.72 -12.26
C LEU A 426 15.69 -17.87 -11.24
N VAL A 427 16.66 -18.78 -11.27
CA VAL A 427 16.94 -19.71 -10.17
C VAL A 427 18.22 -19.27 -9.51
N MET A 428 18.14 -18.90 -8.24
CA MET A 428 19.24 -18.29 -7.49
C MET A 428 19.38 -18.90 -6.09
N GLU A 429 20.43 -18.50 -5.41
CA GLU A 429 20.71 -18.85 -4.03
C GLU A 429 19.63 -18.33 -3.08
N GLY A 430 19.19 -19.20 -2.18
CA GLY A 430 18.34 -18.84 -1.05
C GLY A 430 19.19 -18.39 0.11
N LEU A 431 19.29 -17.08 0.31
CA LEU A 431 20.06 -16.49 1.39
C LEU A 431 19.37 -16.72 2.76
N PRO A 432 20.16 -16.84 3.85
CA PRO A 432 19.63 -16.84 5.20
C PRO A 432 19.22 -15.42 5.63
N GLY A 433 18.39 -15.34 6.67
CA GLY A 433 17.70 -14.10 7.03
C GLY A 433 16.33 -14.01 6.36
N ASN A 434 15.47 -13.14 6.90
CA ASN A 434 14.13 -12.90 6.37
C ASN A 434 13.76 -11.41 6.35
N GLY A 435 14.76 -10.53 6.50
CA GLY A 435 14.56 -9.09 6.57
C GLY A 435 13.80 -8.59 7.81
N SER A 436 13.53 -9.43 8.82
CA SER A 436 12.86 -9.01 10.07
C SER A 436 13.82 -8.91 11.28
N ASP A 437 15.06 -9.35 11.09
CA ASP A 437 16.06 -9.42 12.17
C ASP A 437 16.48 -8.02 12.67
N TYR A 438 16.20 -6.96 11.90
CA TYR A 438 16.43 -5.57 12.30
C TYR A 438 15.75 -5.17 13.60
N ALA A 439 14.53 -5.66 13.84
CA ALA A 439 13.74 -5.29 15.01
C ALA A 439 14.39 -5.69 16.34
N ARG A 440 15.44 -6.52 16.30
CA ARG A 440 16.14 -7.06 17.47
C ARG A 440 17.57 -6.54 17.62
N MET A 441 18.03 -5.64 16.75
CA MET A 441 19.39 -5.10 16.81
C MET A 441 19.59 -4.27 18.08
N GLY A 442 20.64 -4.60 18.84
CA GLY A 442 21.13 -3.74 19.92
C GLY A 442 21.91 -2.53 19.38
N PRO A 443 22.24 -1.53 20.22
CA PRO A 443 22.90 -0.29 19.77
C PRO A 443 24.19 -0.52 18.98
N ARG A 444 25.05 -1.43 19.42
CA ARG A 444 26.31 -1.77 18.71
C ARG A 444 26.07 -2.44 17.36
N GLU A 445 25.01 -3.25 17.24
CA GLU A 445 24.64 -3.90 15.99
C GLU A 445 24.06 -2.89 15.00
N VAL A 446 23.27 -1.93 15.48
CA VAL A 446 22.77 -0.80 14.66
C VAL A 446 23.94 -0.02 14.05
N GLU A 447 24.94 0.36 14.85
CA GLU A 447 26.13 1.05 14.35
C GLU A 447 26.95 0.20 13.37
N ALA A 448 27.16 -1.08 13.68
CA ALA A 448 27.90 -1.99 12.81
C ALA A 448 27.19 -2.21 11.47
N PHE A 449 25.87 -2.37 11.50
CA PHE A 449 25.03 -2.47 10.31
C PHE A 449 25.10 -1.20 9.47
N GLY A 450 25.02 -0.02 10.10
CA GLY A 450 25.13 1.27 9.41
C GLY A 450 26.45 1.40 8.64
N ARG A 451 27.58 1.10 9.30
CA ARG A 451 28.92 1.09 8.67
C ARG A 451 29.04 0.09 7.53
N GLU A 452 28.47 -1.10 7.67
CA GLU A 452 28.51 -2.12 6.62
C GLU A 452 27.67 -1.67 5.41
N LEU A 453 26.46 -1.16 5.65
CA LEU A 453 25.56 -0.66 4.61
C LEU A 453 26.16 0.54 3.88
N SER A 454 26.76 1.49 4.60
CA SER A 454 27.40 2.66 3.99
C SER A 454 28.55 2.26 3.07
N GLY A 455 29.34 1.25 3.45
CA GLY A 455 30.38 0.68 2.60
C GLY A 455 29.85 0.13 1.26
N TYR A 456 28.66 -0.46 1.25
CA TYR A 456 28.01 -0.91 0.00
C TYR A 456 27.39 0.24 -0.80
N ILE A 457 26.75 1.21 -0.14
CA ILE A 457 26.20 2.39 -0.81
C ILE A 457 27.33 3.15 -1.52
N LEU A 458 28.46 3.39 -0.86
CA LEU A 458 29.60 4.08 -1.44
C LEU A 458 30.17 3.35 -2.68
N GLN A 459 30.17 2.02 -2.70
CA GLN A 459 30.55 1.26 -3.89
C GLN A 459 29.59 1.52 -5.06
N LEU A 460 28.28 1.54 -4.83
CA LEU A 460 27.30 1.89 -5.86
C LEU A 460 27.51 3.33 -6.35
N ARG A 461 27.78 4.28 -5.43
CA ARG A 461 28.05 5.69 -5.74
C ARG A 461 29.37 5.91 -6.51
N SER A 462 30.29 4.94 -6.47
CA SER A 462 31.55 5.01 -7.24
C SER A 462 31.39 4.62 -8.71
N LEU A 463 30.27 4.00 -9.08
CA LEU A 463 29.98 3.63 -10.46
C LEU A 463 29.52 4.86 -11.25
N GLU A 464 30.01 5.00 -12.48
CA GLU A 464 29.71 6.15 -13.35
C GLU A 464 28.69 5.79 -14.45
N PRO A 465 27.73 6.69 -14.74
CA PRO A 465 26.72 6.46 -15.76
C PRO A 465 27.31 6.44 -17.18
N PRO A 466 26.58 5.88 -18.17
CA PRO A 466 27.04 5.87 -19.56
C PRO A 466 27.25 7.27 -20.14
N GLU A 467 26.51 8.27 -19.64
CA GLU A 467 26.70 9.69 -19.94
C GLU A 467 26.28 10.53 -18.72
N ALA A 468 26.79 11.77 -18.64
CA ALA A 468 26.43 12.69 -17.58
C ALA A 468 24.94 13.03 -17.64
N GLY A 469 24.23 12.88 -16.52
CA GLY A 469 22.80 13.21 -16.42
C GLY A 469 21.84 12.10 -16.86
N PHE A 470 22.33 10.93 -17.30
CA PHE A 470 21.49 9.82 -17.75
C PHE A 470 20.69 9.18 -16.62
N VAL A 471 19.37 9.28 -16.69
CA VAL A 471 18.46 8.57 -15.78
C VAL A 471 17.78 7.44 -16.55
N GLY A 472 18.18 6.21 -16.30
CA GLY A 472 17.75 5.06 -17.09
C GLY A 472 18.23 3.73 -16.52
N SER A 473 17.72 2.63 -17.07
CA SER A 473 18.10 1.27 -16.67
C SER A 473 19.57 0.97 -16.94
N VAL A 474 20.07 -0.11 -16.34
CA VAL A 474 21.44 -0.60 -16.56
C VAL A 474 21.70 -0.91 -18.05
N THR A 475 20.66 -1.33 -18.77
CA THR A 475 20.72 -1.64 -20.20
C THR A 475 20.53 -0.42 -21.12
N GLY A 476 20.46 0.80 -20.57
CA GLY A 476 20.26 2.04 -21.35
C GLY A 476 18.81 2.33 -21.74
N GLY A 477 17.86 1.47 -21.34
CA GLY A 477 16.43 1.62 -21.59
C GLY A 477 15.63 2.26 -20.44
N PRO A 478 14.29 2.19 -20.47
CA PRO A 478 13.43 2.76 -19.44
C PRO A 478 13.59 2.05 -18.08
N LEU A 479 13.27 2.79 -17.02
CA LEU A 479 13.21 2.33 -15.64
C LEU A 479 11.81 1.87 -15.28
N VAL A 480 11.71 1.11 -14.19
CA VAL A 480 10.48 0.86 -13.45
C VAL A 480 10.78 1.16 -11.99
N ASP A 481 9.90 1.88 -11.31
CA ASP A 481 10.01 2.16 -9.89
C ASP A 481 8.59 2.38 -9.34
N HIS A 482 8.16 1.56 -8.39
CA HIS A 482 6.81 1.64 -7.79
C HIS A 482 6.46 2.99 -7.15
N ARG A 483 7.45 3.84 -6.86
CA ARG A 483 7.21 5.22 -6.40
C ARG A 483 6.65 6.10 -7.54
N VAL A 484 6.96 5.78 -8.79
CA VAL A 484 6.56 6.52 -10.00
C VAL A 484 5.58 5.70 -10.86
N GLY A 485 4.88 4.75 -10.23
CA GLY A 485 3.92 3.86 -10.89
C GLY A 485 4.52 2.53 -11.35
N HIS A 486 3.76 1.79 -12.15
CA HIS A 486 4.09 0.48 -12.69
C HIS A 486 4.39 0.52 -14.20
N ILE A 487 4.16 1.66 -14.86
CA ILE A 487 4.49 1.86 -16.26
C ILE A 487 5.99 2.20 -16.41
N PRO A 488 6.72 1.56 -17.34
CA PRO A 488 8.10 1.93 -17.62
C PRO A 488 8.25 3.41 -18.03
N PHE A 489 9.28 4.08 -17.53
CA PHE A 489 9.51 5.50 -17.76
C PHE A 489 10.96 5.82 -18.15
N GLY A 490 11.16 6.96 -18.84
CA GLY A 490 12.45 7.31 -19.39
C GLY A 490 12.83 6.45 -20.61
N PRO A 491 14.13 6.31 -20.94
CA PRO A 491 15.26 6.96 -20.26
C PRO A 491 15.21 8.50 -20.41
N PHE A 492 15.92 9.19 -19.54
CA PHE A 492 16.09 10.64 -19.60
C PHE A 492 17.57 10.98 -19.70
N HIS A 493 17.88 12.03 -20.44
CA HIS A 493 19.25 12.51 -20.66
C HIS A 493 19.61 13.71 -19.76
N SER A 494 18.78 13.99 -18.74
CA SER A 494 19.09 14.94 -17.67
C SER A 494 18.20 14.70 -16.46
N VAL A 495 18.69 15.07 -15.28
CA VAL A 495 17.90 15.07 -14.03
C VAL A 495 16.70 16.01 -14.12
N ALA A 496 16.82 17.12 -14.87
CA ALA A 496 15.71 18.05 -15.09
C ALA A 496 14.53 17.39 -15.83
N ASN A 497 14.81 16.54 -16.82
CA ASN A 497 13.79 15.77 -17.55
C ASN A 497 13.09 14.77 -16.64
N PHE A 498 13.87 14.09 -15.78
CA PHE A 498 13.33 13.21 -14.76
C PHE A 498 12.41 13.98 -13.78
N HIS A 499 12.85 15.12 -13.23
CA HIS A 499 12.03 15.95 -12.35
C HIS A 499 10.76 16.49 -13.04
N PHE A 500 10.83 16.81 -14.34
CA PHE A 500 9.66 17.19 -15.13
C PHE A 500 8.64 16.05 -15.23
N TYR A 501 9.12 14.83 -15.45
CA TYR A 501 8.28 13.63 -15.45
C TYR A 501 7.63 13.39 -14.07
N LEU A 502 8.39 13.56 -12.97
CA LEU A 502 7.86 13.44 -11.61
C LEU A 502 6.71 14.42 -11.32
N ARG A 503 6.65 15.56 -12.01
CA ARG A 503 5.57 16.55 -11.90
C ARG A 503 4.45 16.38 -12.93
N LEU A 504 4.32 15.19 -13.54
CA LEU A 504 3.34 14.90 -14.60
C LEU A 504 3.42 15.89 -15.78
N GLY A 505 4.63 16.34 -16.13
CA GLY A 505 4.84 17.33 -17.19
C GLY A 505 4.52 18.77 -16.81
N SER A 506 4.32 19.07 -15.53
CA SER A 506 4.12 20.44 -15.07
C SER A 506 5.45 21.20 -15.04
N ARG A 507 5.46 22.41 -15.62
CA ARG A 507 6.61 23.32 -15.54
C ARG A 507 6.81 23.75 -14.10
N LEU A 508 8.05 24.06 -13.75
CA LEU A 508 8.40 24.40 -12.36
C LEU A 508 7.70 25.68 -11.89
N GLN A 509 7.54 26.67 -12.77
CA GLN A 509 6.84 27.92 -12.45
C GLN A 509 5.33 27.72 -12.17
N ASP A 510 4.73 26.69 -12.78
CA ASP A 510 3.30 26.41 -12.67
C ASP A 510 3.01 25.50 -11.46
N TRP A 511 4.05 24.98 -10.81
CA TRP A 511 3.93 24.11 -9.65
C TRP A 511 3.57 24.91 -8.40
N THR A 512 2.28 24.98 -8.06
CA THR A 512 1.81 25.88 -6.98
C THR A 512 1.80 25.27 -5.59
N LYS A 513 2.14 23.99 -5.43
CA LYS A 513 2.00 23.25 -4.16
C LYS A 513 3.35 22.67 -3.70
N GLY A 514 3.83 23.10 -2.53
CA GLY A 514 5.13 22.67 -1.98
C GLY A 514 6.30 23.50 -2.50
N GLU A 515 6.72 24.52 -1.73
CA GLU A 515 7.83 25.41 -2.11
C GLU A 515 9.19 24.68 -2.12
N VAL A 516 9.33 23.60 -1.36
CA VAL A 516 10.57 22.79 -1.33
C VAL A 516 10.80 22.09 -2.66
N VAL A 517 9.72 21.60 -3.31
CA VAL A 517 9.79 21.01 -4.66
C VAL A 517 10.37 22.00 -5.67
N LYS A 518 9.99 23.29 -5.57
CA LYS A 518 10.56 24.32 -6.45
C LYS A 518 12.04 24.50 -6.24
N ARG A 519 12.51 24.60 -5.00
CA ARG A 519 13.94 24.78 -4.68
C ARG A 519 14.76 23.58 -5.17
N VAL A 520 14.38 22.38 -4.75
CA VAL A 520 15.07 21.12 -5.10
C VAL A 520 15.10 20.91 -6.62
N HIS A 521 13.97 21.05 -7.31
CA HIS A 521 13.94 20.84 -8.75
C HIS A 521 14.51 22.02 -9.56
N ALA A 522 14.63 23.23 -9.03
CA ALA A 522 15.35 24.32 -9.70
C ALA A 522 16.85 24.00 -9.85
N GLU A 523 17.40 23.25 -8.89
CA GLU A 523 18.80 22.84 -8.85
C GLU A 523 19.06 21.49 -9.54
N SER A 524 18.15 21.05 -10.41
CA SER A 524 18.29 19.78 -11.15
C SER A 524 19.67 19.54 -11.79
N HIS A 525 20.35 20.61 -12.20
CA HIS A 525 21.65 20.57 -12.86
C HIS A 525 22.83 20.32 -11.92
N ASN A 526 22.64 20.45 -10.60
CA ASN A 526 23.68 20.24 -9.59
C ASN A 526 23.84 18.76 -9.22
N TYR A 527 22.80 17.94 -9.44
CA TYR A 527 22.84 16.53 -9.08
C TYR A 527 23.72 15.71 -10.01
N LYS A 528 24.56 14.86 -9.42
CA LYS A 528 25.20 13.78 -10.15
C LYS A 528 24.24 12.61 -10.27
N VAL A 529 24.34 11.89 -11.38
CA VAL A 529 23.64 10.61 -11.55
C VAL A 529 24.58 9.50 -11.13
N LYS A 530 24.09 8.61 -10.24
CA LYS A 530 24.82 7.47 -9.69
C LYS A 530 24.01 6.19 -9.80
N PHE A 531 24.73 5.07 -9.82
CA PHE A 531 24.08 3.76 -9.79
C PHE A 531 23.34 3.59 -8.46
N THR A 532 22.07 3.20 -8.56
CA THR A 532 21.11 3.22 -7.46
C THR A 532 20.29 1.94 -7.53
N HIS A 533 20.11 1.26 -6.39
CA HIS A 533 19.27 0.08 -6.28
C HIS A 533 17.79 0.43 -6.43
N ALA A 534 17.38 1.61 -5.92
CA ALA A 534 16.02 2.15 -6.00
C ALA A 534 14.95 1.28 -5.29
N ASP A 535 15.38 0.36 -4.42
CA ASP A 535 14.50 -0.36 -3.51
C ASP A 535 15.28 -0.93 -2.31
N LEU A 536 16.30 -0.21 -1.83
CA LEU A 536 17.21 -0.66 -0.79
C LEU A 536 16.61 -0.62 0.62
N ASN A 537 15.46 -1.27 0.81
CA ASN A 537 14.72 -1.25 2.07
C ASN A 537 15.00 -2.52 2.92
N PRO A 538 14.59 -2.56 4.21
CA PRO A 538 14.83 -3.69 5.11
C PRO A 538 14.36 -5.06 4.57
N ARG A 539 13.34 -5.11 3.70
CA ARG A 539 12.87 -6.39 3.13
C ARG A 539 13.83 -6.96 2.09
N ASN A 540 14.65 -6.10 1.49
CA ASN A 540 15.55 -6.41 0.39
C ASN A 540 17.02 -6.53 0.83
N ILE A 541 17.30 -6.34 2.12
CA ILE A 541 18.60 -6.63 2.72
C ILE A 541 18.44 -7.90 3.56
N GLN A 542 19.29 -8.89 3.31
CA GLN A 542 19.36 -10.12 4.09
C GLN A 542 20.40 -9.92 5.18
N TYR A 543 19.92 -9.70 6.40
CA TYR A 543 20.75 -9.59 7.59
C TYR A 543 20.67 -10.87 8.41
N TYR A 544 21.81 -11.46 8.73
CA TYR A 544 21.89 -12.72 9.48
C TYR A 544 23.11 -12.74 10.38
N LYS A 545 22.90 -13.04 11.67
CA LYS A 545 23.97 -13.14 12.69
C LYS A 545 24.92 -11.93 12.70
N GLY A 546 24.38 -10.72 12.68
CA GLY A 546 25.19 -9.52 12.82
C GLY A 546 25.84 -9.01 11.53
N LYS A 547 25.50 -9.58 10.35
CA LYS A 547 26.11 -9.21 9.06
C LYS A 547 25.09 -9.16 7.93
N ILE A 548 25.33 -8.28 6.97
CA ILE A 548 24.64 -8.28 5.68
C ILE A 548 25.18 -9.44 4.84
N VAL A 549 24.34 -10.44 4.61
CA VAL A 549 24.68 -11.64 3.83
C VAL A 549 24.19 -11.57 2.39
N GLY A 550 23.36 -10.57 2.06
CA GLY A 550 23.10 -10.21 0.67
C GLY A 550 22.05 -9.13 0.49
N ILE A 551 22.11 -8.47 -0.67
CA ILE A 551 21.15 -7.49 -1.15
C ILE A 551 20.42 -8.11 -2.35
N ILE A 552 19.09 -8.05 -2.33
CA ILE A 552 18.20 -8.72 -3.29
C ILE A 552 17.22 -7.73 -3.91
N ASP A 553 16.52 -8.17 -4.95
CA ASP A 553 15.44 -7.41 -5.59
C ASP A 553 15.91 -6.20 -6.42
N TRP A 554 16.86 -6.43 -7.31
CA TRP A 554 17.52 -5.41 -8.15
C TRP A 554 16.68 -4.98 -9.36
N GLU A 555 15.36 -5.23 -9.37
CA GLU A 555 14.54 -5.00 -10.58
C GLU A 555 14.35 -3.52 -10.94
N PHE A 556 14.46 -2.62 -9.96
CA PHE A 556 14.39 -1.17 -10.14
C PHE A 556 15.76 -0.49 -10.28
N ALA A 557 16.84 -1.27 -10.18
CA ALA A 557 18.17 -0.74 -10.19
C ALA A 557 18.53 -0.09 -11.54
N GLY A 558 19.31 0.98 -11.48
CA GLY A 558 19.69 1.76 -12.64
C GLY A 558 20.42 3.03 -12.25
N TRP A 559 20.41 3.98 -13.17
CA TRP A 559 21.04 5.28 -13.02
C TRP A 559 20.00 6.31 -12.60
N TYR A 560 20.21 6.94 -11.45
CA TYR A 560 19.29 7.91 -10.85
C TYR A 560 20.08 9.09 -10.28
N PRO A 561 19.43 10.24 -10.03
CA PRO A 561 20.03 11.31 -9.23
C PRO A 561 20.55 10.76 -7.89
N GLU A 562 21.68 11.30 -7.42
CA GLU A 562 22.38 10.76 -6.26
C GLU A 562 21.55 10.70 -4.97
N TYR A 563 20.54 11.57 -4.85
CA TYR A 563 19.60 11.60 -3.72
C TYR A 563 18.56 10.45 -3.72
N TRP A 564 18.36 9.77 -4.85
CA TRP A 564 17.22 8.87 -5.03
C TRP A 564 17.26 7.67 -4.08
N GLU A 565 18.42 7.09 -3.79
CA GLU A 565 18.52 5.95 -2.85
C GLU A 565 18.07 6.32 -1.44
N TYR A 566 18.53 7.47 -0.93
CA TYR A 566 18.18 7.94 0.41
C TYR A 566 16.67 8.18 0.52
N THR A 567 16.10 8.92 -0.43
CA THR A 567 14.66 9.23 -0.41
C THR A 567 13.81 7.96 -0.57
N LYS A 568 14.24 7.04 -1.44
CA LYS A 568 13.56 5.78 -1.69
C LYS A 568 13.67 4.79 -0.53
N MET A 569 14.78 4.77 0.21
CA MET A 569 14.89 3.99 1.45
C MET A 569 13.84 4.44 2.48
N LEU A 570 13.67 5.75 2.65
CA LEU A 570 12.70 6.34 3.59
C LEU A 570 11.24 6.14 3.15
N TRP A 571 11.00 5.86 1.87
CA TRP A 571 9.67 5.44 1.38
C TRP A 571 9.22 4.08 1.91
N ALA A 572 10.10 3.32 2.57
CA ALA A 572 9.76 2.06 3.24
C ALA A 572 9.79 2.17 4.77
N ASP A 573 9.87 3.39 5.32
CA ASP A 573 9.91 3.61 6.77
C ASP A 573 8.71 2.98 7.48
N ALA A 574 8.94 2.27 8.58
CA ALA A 574 7.88 1.70 9.37
C ALA A 574 8.39 1.48 10.81
N PRO A 575 7.51 1.57 11.84
CA PRO A 575 7.94 1.43 13.23
C PRO A 575 8.72 0.14 13.52
N ASN A 576 8.37 -0.97 12.87
CA ASN A 576 9.06 -2.25 13.04
C ASN A 576 10.47 -2.30 12.42
N TYR A 577 10.87 -1.26 11.68
CA TYR A 577 12.18 -1.09 11.08
C TYR A 577 12.97 0.08 11.69
N GLU A 578 12.51 0.66 12.81
CA GLU A 578 13.20 1.76 13.50
C GLU A 578 14.72 1.51 13.67
N PRO A 579 15.21 0.31 14.07
CA PRO A 579 16.65 0.09 14.20
C PRO A 579 17.42 0.21 12.88
N PHE A 580 16.82 -0.14 11.76
CA PHE A 580 17.43 0.06 10.43
C PHE A 580 17.55 1.55 10.11
N PHE A 581 16.48 2.33 10.30
CA PHE A 581 16.51 3.76 10.01
C PHE A 581 17.43 4.53 10.96
N ARG A 582 17.52 4.12 12.23
CA ARG A 582 18.55 4.65 13.14
C ARG A 582 19.97 4.37 12.65
N ALA A 583 20.22 3.22 12.02
CA ALA A 583 21.53 2.92 11.46
C ALA A 583 21.85 3.83 10.25
N VAL A 584 20.87 4.00 9.35
CA VAL A 584 21.00 4.89 8.18
C VAL A 584 21.22 6.34 8.59
N GLU A 585 20.43 6.83 9.55
CA GLU A 585 20.49 8.20 10.05
C GLU A 585 21.73 8.47 10.90
N GLY A 586 22.16 7.48 11.69
CA GLY A 586 23.31 7.59 12.58
C GLY A 586 24.67 7.46 11.89
N GLU A 587 24.74 6.88 10.69
CA GLU A 587 26.00 6.63 9.99
C GLU A 587 26.45 7.86 9.17
N PRO A 588 27.53 8.58 9.55
CA PRO A 588 27.92 9.84 8.91
C PRO A 588 28.25 9.73 7.42
N SER A 589 28.77 8.59 6.96
CA SER A 589 29.18 8.40 5.55
C SER A 589 28.02 8.23 4.57
N ILE A 590 26.80 8.02 5.05
CA ILE A 590 25.60 8.07 4.20
C ILE A 590 25.19 9.54 4.07
N GLU A 591 25.18 10.09 2.87
CA GLU A 591 24.71 11.46 2.66
C GLU A 591 23.18 11.56 2.88
N LYS A 592 22.74 12.60 3.60
CA LYS A 592 21.33 12.81 3.93
C LYS A 592 20.78 13.93 3.06
N TYR A 593 19.85 13.57 2.19
CA TYR A 593 19.18 14.48 1.28
C TYR A 593 17.86 14.95 1.89
N ARG A 594 17.96 15.80 2.91
CA ARG A 594 16.83 16.21 3.78
C ARG A 594 15.80 17.06 3.04
N GLU A 595 16.25 18.00 2.21
CA GLU A 595 15.33 18.81 1.39
C GLU A 595 14.71 17.97 0.28
N GLU A 596 15.45 17.01 -0.28
CA GLU A 596 14.96 16.14 -1.35
C GLU A 596 13.91 15.15 -0.83
N ILE A 597 14.07 14.59 0.38
CA ILE A 597 13.01 13.77 0.97
C ILE A 597 11.78 14.61 1.30
N GLU A 598 11.96 15.88 1.69
CA GLU A 598 10.83 16.79 1.89
C GLU A 598 10.11 17.12 0.57
N ALA A 599 10.86 17.42 -0.50
CA ALA A 599 10.32 17.60 -1.84
C ALA A 599 9.62 16.34 -2.36
N GLU A 600 10.24 15.17 -2.19
CA GLU A 600 9.63 13.89 -2.54
C GLU A 600 8.33 13.68 -1.77
N ARG A 601 8.33 13.89 -0.45
CA ARG A 601 7.10 13.83 0.35
C ARG A 601 6.06 14.79 -0.19
N ASP A 602 6.37 16.05 -0.47
CA ASP A 602 5.44 17.00 -1.09
C ASP A 602 4.86 16.49 -2.41
N ILE A 603 5.67 15.84 -3.25
CA ILE A 603 5.18 15.19 -4.47
C ILE A 603 4.27 14.00 -4.13
N TRP A 604 4.64 13.16 -3.15
CA TRP A 604 3.82 12.04 -2.67
C TRP A 604 2.45 12.55 -2.22
N ARG A 605 2.42 13.74 -1.61
CA ARG A 605 1.20 14.35 -1.12
C ARG A 605 0.20 14.67 -2.23
N LEU A 606 0.72 15.02 -3.39
CA LEU A 606 -0.04 15.52 -4.53
C LEU A 606 -0.30 14.45 -5.59
N ILE A 607 0.63 13.52 -5.72
CA ILE A 607 0.68 12.51 -6.77
C ILE A 607 0.96 11.17 -6.12
N SER A 608 -0.10 10.38 -5.91
CA SER A 608 0.03 8.98 -5.54
C SER A 608 0.73 8.19 -6.64
N HIS A 609 1.37 7.07 -6.31
CA HIS A 609 2.03 6.24 -7.32
C HIS A 609 1.08 5.75 -8.42
N TRP A 610 -0.21 5.52 -8.09
CA TRP A 610 -1.24 5.16 -9.06
C TRP A 610 -1.63 6.32 -9.98
N ARG A 611 -1.51 7.56 -9.53
CA ARG A 611 -1.78 8.73 -10.37
C ARG A 611 -0.79 8.81 -11.55
N TYR A 612 0.44 8.34 -11.37
CA TYR A 612 1.36 8.16 -12.50
C TYR A 612 0.83 7.15 -13.52
N ASP A 613 0.32 6.00 -13.06
CA ASP A 613 -0.24 4.98 -13.96
C ASP A 613 -1.48 5.47 -14.70
N ASP A 614 -2.38 6.17 -14.00
CA ASP A 614 -3.57 6.76 -14.60
C ASP A 614 -3.20 7.83 -15.64
N TYR A 615 -2.26 8.72 -15.31
CA TYR A 615 -1.86 9.82 -16.18
C TYR A 615 -1.07 9.33 -17.40
N TYR A 616 -0.03 8.52 -17.20
CA TYR A 616 0.85 8.03 -18.27
C TYR A 616 0.32 6.78 -18.98
N GLY A 617 -0.71 6.15 -18.43
CA GLY A 617 -1.48 5.12 -19.12
C GLY A 617 -2.31 5.68 -20.27
N GLU A 618 -2.73 6.95 -20.17
CA GLU A 618 -3.35 7.67 -21.29
C GLU A 618 -2.28 8.07 -22.31
N GLN A 619 -2.33 7.43 -23.49
CA GLN A 619 -1.33 7.60 -24.53
C GLN A 619 -1.12 9.07 -24.94
N GLU A 620 -2.20 9.83 -25.10
CA GLU A 620 -2.12 11.26 -25.48
C GLU A 620 -1.34 12.09 -24.46
N LYS A 621 -1.64 11.92 -23.16
CA LYS A 621 -0.93 12.62 -22.07
C LYS A 621 0.53 12.23 -22.01
N ARG A 622 0.81 10.93 -22.12
CA ARG A 622 2.19 10.43 -22.15
C ARG A 622 2.95 11.02 -23.32
N ASP A 623 2.41 10.90 -24.53
CA ASP A 623 3.06 11.36 -25.75
C ASP A 623 3.29 12.89 -25.71
N ALA A 624 2.35 13.66 -25.14
CA ALA A 624 2.52 15.10 -24.92
C ALA A 624 3.69 15.44 -23.97
N VAL A 625 3.85 14.70 -22.87
CA VAL A 625 4.99 14.90 -21.95
C VAL A 625 6.31 14.56 -22.63
N TYR A 626 6.39 13.42 -23.34
CA TYR A 626 7.61 13.04 -24.04
C TYR A 626 7.93 13.97 -25.24
N ALA A 627 6.92 14.51 -25.91
CA ALA A 627 7.12 15.53 -26.94
C ALA A 627 7.72 16.82 -26.35
N ALA A 628 7.20 17.29 -25.22
CA ALA A 628 7.74 18.44 -24.51
C ALA A 628 9.20 18.23 -24.06
N LEU A 629 9.55 17.01 -23.64
CA LEU A 629 10.93 16.62 -23.34
C LEU A 629 11.83 16.67 -24.60
N GLY A 630 11.33 16.19 -25.75
CA GLY A 630 12.05 16.23 -27.02
C GLY A 630 12.30 17.64 -27.54
N GLU A 631 11.33 18.54 -27.39
CA GLU A 631 11.50 19.96 -27.73
C GLU A 631 12.54 20.66 -26.85
N ASP A 632 12.61 20.36 -25.54
CA ASP A 632 13.61 20.94 -24.64
C ASP A 632 15.03 20.47 -25.01
N VAL A 633 15.19 19.20 -25.38
CA VAL A 633 16.46 18.66 -25.89
C VAL A 633 16.87 19.36 -27.18
N ALA A 634 15.96 19.51 -28.14
CA ALA A 634 16.23 20.22 -29.40
C ALA A 634 16.59 21.70 -29.18
N ARG A 635 15.90 22.38 -28.24
CA ARG A 635 16.15 23.78 -27.89
C ARG A 635 17.52 23.96 -27.22
N LYS A 636 17.90 23.09 -26.29
CA LYS A 636 19.24 23.12 -25.67
C LYS A 636 20.36 22.89 -26.69
N ALA A 637 20.17 21.95 -27.61
CA ALA A 637 21.12 21.73 -28.71
C ALA A 637 21.28 23.00 -29.56
N SER A 638 20.17 23.68 -29.91
CA SER A 638 20.22 24.93 -30.67
C SER A 638 20.89 26.09 -29.92
N MET A 639 20.69 26.21 -28.59
CA MET A 639 21.35 27.22 -27.76
C MET A 639 22.84 26.96 -27.60
N GLN A 640 23.27 25.71 -27.40
CA GLN A 640 24.68 25.35 -27.34
C GLN A 640 25.39 25.62 -28.66
N GLN A 641 24.72 25.36 -29.78
CA GLN A 641 25.24 25.66 -31.11
C GLN A 641 25.35 27.17 -31.34
N ALA A 642 24.37 27.96 -30.88
CA ALA A 642 24.42 29.43 -30.94
C ALA A 642 25.57 30.02 -30.09
N LEU A 643 25.79 29.48 -28.88
CA LEU A 643 26.86 29.88 -27.96
C LEU A 643 28.26 29.47 -28.45
N GLN A 644 28.38 28.53 -29.38
CA GLN A 644 29.64 28.16 -30.02
C GLN A 644 29.93 28.99 -31.29
N THR A 645 28.94 29.70 -31.81
CA THR A 645 29.03 30.56 -33.01
C THR A 645 29.12 32.06 -32.71
N THR A 646 29.13 32.43 -31.43
CA THR A 646 29.39 33.77 -30.90
C THR A 646 30.65 33.72 -30.04
#